data_AF-A0A511KPN8-F1
#
_entry.id   AF-A0A511KPN8-F1
#
_cell.length_a   1.000
_cell.length_b   1.000
_cell.length_c   1.000
_cell.angle_alpha   90.00
_cell.angle_beta   90.00
_cell.angle_gamma   90.00
#
_symmetry.space_group_name_H-M   'P 1'
#
loop_
_entity.id
_entity.type
_entity.pdbx_description
1 polymer ?
#
loop_
_entity_poly.entity_id
_entity_poly.type
_entity_poly.pdbx_seq_one_letter_code
_entity_poly.pdbx_strand_id
1 'polypeptide(L)'
;MDTLAPSPPGLESERISYGESPPPLPPSPTDPRSPVPDRPSHRTQLARVHAHLSQRIDHLASLPAQATKKAIERGLQQSARDLPAEGKGLQATITHLLDDIAPGLMPGQAGPRCFGLVIGGVTPAAQIADQLVGAYDPCVQVHWPESTLSVAIESRTISYLLQLLSLPSSTFTQNTLTTGATASNVLGLALGRDFSVASVKAAQGFERWSVSEDGMGGVQVDVFVVDAHASVRKAAALVGLGRKSVVECAKEGELGLFDLERLEERLTSNWEIGRASIVSVSFGEVNTGYINPQTPSLRTLCNRFHAWLHLDAAFSAFATLSPLFAHYKPHLALADSITSDAHKWLNVPYDCGLFFARPREVTAGEGEGRMVGLWEVTGPGKAGGPAYLAQMASEKGSEEVEYPFIDESKTLPSPLFMGIENSRRFRALPLYASLLSLGSLGYTSLITRNILFAHRFSAFLSSHPGYKLLTPPSAPPTPESLAEEPWSYRTSNIVLFGLSLSPKHTPERFLAHRDPNSLLLNELNESGRTFWTGTVWRGQSGVRSRPLSTSSTSRARPAIAPRPPIPAEVRRSSRSLPSSTLSDPDGADTESPVDTAAIEAHAGNIKSVETHTFELPPLTQGQLSLLYAYTNPPPESALTAFANRIAIPDPKTGEPLSLASDLAIVEQALIHESFWDGVRALQDVLPLAPANNPTRRYTNFHDIRLSDSPTTSEVHAHNGSLAALGNSLLGTFATELVLESFPNLPTRATKAAVTLYVGPKSLAAVAGHLWGVGPSRLEKALVGHEPPPRPSKKDLAYGHLVEGRGGARKLGPETGAKETAGGPGLIRWNRKPTTPTKDAVLFEDAMASVARAVVGAIYQKHGFVAARAFAHAHFLARLAPPPSTTLASPSAATDLTPLLKFTQPTKVLAASLAQYNLPPLRHALLKETGRLSAHPIFVSGVFSGDVKLGEGFGSSIRMSEFRASEDAMRRVYLGGGRQKGGLPSDGAMFEGWTNADGWTEVDIESRS
;
A
#
# COMPACT_ATOMS: atom_id res chain seq x y z
N MET A 1 -48.37 -5.47 -40.28
CA MET A 1 -49.53 -4.61 -40.60
C MET A 1 -50.26 -4.37 -39.30
N ASP A 2 -50.16 -3.13 -38.81
CA ASP A 2 -51.20 -2.24 -38.25
C ASP A 2 -52.28 -2.81 -37.32
N THR A 3 -52.76 -2.15 -36.27
CA THR A 3 -52.45 -0.92 -35.51
C THR A 3 -53.49 -0.95 -34.37
N LEU A 4 -53.09 -0.65 -33.13
CA LEU A 4 -53.99 -0.41 -31.99
C LEU A 4 -53.43 0.82 -31.29
N ALA A 5 -54.13 1.83 -30.80
CA ALA A 5 -55.51 2.34 -30.75
C ALA A 5 -55.41 3.54 -29.74
N PRO A 6 -56.36 4.49 -29.68
CA PRO A 6 -56.06 5.89 -29.36
C PRO A 6 -56.09 6.26 -27.86
N SER A 7 -55.32 7.29 -27.51
CA SER A 7 -55.23 7.92 -26.17
C SER A 7 -56.47 8.78 -25.84
N PRO A 8 -56.97 8.79 -24.58
CA PRO A 8 -58.10 9.61 -24.16
C PRO A 8 -57.70 11.03 -23.68
N PRO A 9 -58.67 11.98 -23.59
CA PRO A 9 -58.42 13.41 -23.38
C PRO A 9 -58.58 13.88 -21.92
N GLY A 10 -57.89 14.97 -21.60
CA GLY A 10 -58.36 16.07 -20.73
C GLY A 10 -58.39 15.84 -19.22
N LEU A 11 -57.52 16.57 -18.49
CA LEU A 11 -57.82 17.09 -17.16
C LEU A 11 -57.02 18.38 -16.94
N GLU A 12 -57.75 19.48 -16.85
CA GLU A 12 -57.28 20.82 -16.46
C GLU A 12 -56.74 20.78 -15.02
N SER A 13 -55.58 21.39 -14.77
CA SER A 13 -55.09 21.65 -13.43
C SER A 13 -55.49 23.06 -12.99
N GLU A 14 -56.52 23.12 -12.14
CA GLU A 14 -56.90 24.30 -11.37
C GLU A 14 -55.76 24.75 -10.43
N ARG A 15 -55.71 26.06 -10.23
CA ARG A 15 -54.80 26.78 -9.34
C ARG A 15 -55.00 26.36 -7.88
N ILE A 16 -53.93 25.99 -7.19
CA ILE A 16 -53.89 25.99 -5.72
C ILE A 16 -52.97 27.13 -5.28
N SER A 17 -53.55 28.13 -4.61
CA SER A 17 -52.82 29.16 -3.89
C SER A 17 -52.30 28.60 -2.56
N TYR A 18 -50.99 28.61 -2.34
CA TYR A 18 -50.42 28.51 -1.00
C TYR A 18 -49.76 29.84 -0.66
N GLY A 19 -50.55 30.72 -0.04
CA GLY A 19 -50.03 31.78 0.80
C GLY A 19 -49.86 31.20 2.20
N GLU A 20 -48.63 30.83 2.54
CA GLU A 20 -48.09 30.76 3.90
C GLU A 20 -46.59 30.51 3.78
N SER A 21 -45.79 31.42 4.34
CA SER A 21 -44.33 31.26 4.39
C SER A 21 -43.98 29.96 5.10
N PRO A 22 -43.01 29.17 4.59
CA PRO A 22 -42.57 27.96 5.29
C PRO A 22 -42.07 28.34 6.69
N PRO A 23 -42.32 27.50 7.72
CA PRO A 23 -41.78 27.75 9.05
C PRO A 23 -40.26 27.86 8.97
N PRO A 24 -39.63 28.73 9.79
CA PRO A 24 -38.19 28.88 9.78
C PRO A 24 -37.55 27.51 10.00
N LEU A 25 -36.58 27.18 9.15
CA LEU A 25 -35.71 26.02 9.33
C LEU A 25 -35.21 26.02 10.79
N PRO A 26 -35.17 24.85 11.46
CA PRO A 26 -34.54 24.76 12.77
C PRO A 26 -33.12 25.34 12.64
N PRO A 27 -32.62 26.06 13.66
CA PRO A 27 -31.30 26.65 13.60
C PRO A 27 -30.31 25.59 13.16
N SER A 28 -29.47 25.93 12.17
CA SER A 28 -28.35 25.06 11.82
C SER A 28 -27.60 24.73 13.12
N PRO A 29 -27.07 23.51 13.28
CA PRO A 29 -26.20 23.21 14.41
C PRO A 29 -25.02 24.18 14.32
N THR A 30 -25.10 25.25 15.09
CA THR A 30 -24.10 26.28 15.22
C THR A 30 -22.85 25.62 15.81
N ASP A 31 -21.73 25.83 15.13
CA ASP A 31 -20.35 25.43 15.43
C ASP A 31 -19.80 24.22 14.62
N PRO A 32 -18.85 24.45 13.68
CA PRO A 32 -18.07 23.38 13.05
C PRO A 32 -17.21 22.60 14.05
N ARG A 33 -17.15 23.01 15.33
CA ARG A 33 -16.67 22.19 16.43
C ARG A 33 -17.77 21.22 16.89
N SER A 34 -18.15 20.29 16.00
CA SER A 34 -18.69 19.01 16.48
C SER A 34 -17.68 18.39 17.44
N PRO A 35 -18.13 17.74 18.53
CA PRO A 35 -17.30 17.45 19.68
C PRO A 35 -16.14 16.56 19.21
N VAL A 36 -14.91 17.05 19.38
CA VAL A 36 -13.77 16.15 19.53
C VAL A 36 -14.26 15.07 20.47
N PRO A 37 -14.23 13.77 20.09
CA PRO A 37 -14.67 12.71 20.99
C PRO A 37 -13.96 12.96 22.31
N ASP A 38 -14.73 13.11 23.39
CA ASP A 38 -14.19 13.42 24.70
C ASP A 38 -13.10 12.38 24.99
N ARG A 39 -11.84 12.77 24.74
CA ARG A 39 -10.69 11.86 24.71
C ARG A 39 -10.56 11.14 26.06
N PRO A 40 -10.83 11.80 27.20
CA PRO A 40 -11.10 11.16 28.48
C PRO A 40 -12.13 10.03 28.44
N SER A 41 -13.35 10.28 27.94
CA SER A 41 -14.40 9.26 27.82
C SER A 41 -13.98 8.07 26.94
N HIS A 42 -13.38 8.34 25.76
CA HIS A 42 -12.92 7.27 24.87
C HIS A 42 -11.86 6.37 25.53
N ARG A 43 -10.84 6.95 26.19
CA ARG A 43 -9.82 6.18 26.91
C ARG A 43 -10.41 5.33 28.03
N THR A 44 -11.34 5.90 28.80
CA THR A 44 -12.03 5.19 29.88
C THR A 44 -12.82 3.99 29.34
N GLN A 45 -13.55 4.17 28.24
CA GLN A 45 -14.30 3.06 27.65
C GLN A 45 -13.39 1.98 27.04
N LEU A 46 -12.28 2.37 26.40
CA LEU A 46 -11.29 1.44 25.89
C LEU A 46 -10.67 0.60 27.02
N ALA A 47 -10.35 1.23 28.15
CA ALA A 47 -9.85 0.53 29.34
C ALA A 47 -10.87 -0.49 29.89
N ARG A 48 -12.17 -0.17 29.88
CA ARG A 48 -13.23 -1.14 30.25
C ARG A 48 -13.26 -2.35 29.32
N VAL A 49 -13.16 -2.14 28.01
CA VAL A 49 -13.11 -3.23 27.03
C VAL A 49 -11.86 -4.09 27.23
N HIS A 50 -10.70 -3.48 27.43
CA HIS A 50 -9.46 -4.21 27.71
C HIS A 50 -9.58 -5.04 29.00
N ALA A 51 -10.13 -4.48 30.08
CA ALA A 51 -10.37 -5.21 31.32
C ALA A 51 -11.29 -6.43 31.11
N HIS A 52 -12.37 -6.27 30.34
CA HIS A 52 -13.25 -7.39 29.98
C HIS A 52 -12.52 -8.47 29.18
N LEU A 53 -11.71 -8.08 28.19
CA LEU A 53 -10.91 -9.01 27.39
C LEU A 53 -9.86 -9.75 28.24
N SER A 54 -9.19 -9.07 29.17
CA SER A 54 -8.25 -9.69 30.11
C SER A 54 -8.93 -10.75 30.98
N GLN A 55 -10.05 -10.42 31.61
CA GLN A 55 -10.83 -11.40 32.39
C GLN A 55 -11.27 -12.59 31.54
N ARG A 56 -11.69 -12.34 30.30
CA ARG A 56 -12.05 -13.41 29.37
C ARG A 56 -10.87 -14.34 29.08
N ILE A 57 -9.65 -13.83 28.93
CA ILE A 57 -8.44 -14.64 28.69
C ILE A 57 -8.17 -15.54 29.90
N ASP A 58 -8.21 -15.00 31.11
CA ASP A 58 -7.94 -15.73 32.36
C ASP A 58 -8.95 -16.88 32.58
N HIS A 59 -10.18 -16.69 32.12
CA HIS A 59 -11.28 -17.64 32.29
C HIS A 59 -11.65 -18.42 31.03
N LEU A 60 -10.94 -18.25 29.90
CA LEU A 60 -11.34 -18.85 28.62
C LEU A 60 -11.49 -20.37 28.69
N ALA A 61 -10.63 -21.01 29.48
CA ALA A 61 -10.66 -22.43 29.73
C ALA A 61 -11.68 -22.87 30.79
N SER A 62 -12.51 -21.98 31.35
CA SER A 62 -13.60 -22.33 32.30
C SER A 62 -14.95 -21.74 31.87
N LEU A 63 -14.97 -20.79 30.92
CA LEU A 63 -16.19 -20.24 30.33
C LEU A 63 -17.09 -21.32 29.70
N PRO A 64 -18.43 -21.18 29.79
CA PRO A 64 -19.36 -22.01 29.03
C PRO A 64 -19.03 -22.00 27.54
N ALA A 65 -19.13 -23.16 26.88
CA ALA A 65 -18.83 -23.28 25.46
C ALA A 65 -19.83 -22.49 24.60
N GLN A 66 -21.09 -22.39 25.04
CA GLN A 66 -22.19 -21.68 24.38
C GLN A 66 -22.83 -20.65 25.32
N ALA A 67 -23.52 -19.65 24.77
CA ALA A 67 -24.39 -18.79 25.57
C ALA A 67 -25.56 -19.57 26.17
N THR A 68 -26.01 -19.09 27.32
CA THR A 68 -27.27 -19.55 27.91
C THR A 68 -28.46 -18.94 27.15
N LYS A 69 -29.60 -19.64 27.10
CA LYS A 69 -30.84 -19.10 26.51
C LYS A 69 -31.20 -17.72 27.09
N LYS A 70 -31.08 -17.57 28.40
CA LYS A 70 -31.31 -16.30 29.12
C LYS A 70 -30.41 -15.16 28.63
N ALA A 71 -29.13 -15.43 28.34
CA ALA A 71 -28.22 -14.40 27.84
C ALA A 71 -28.58 -13.98 26.41
N ILE A 72 -28.98 -14.93 25.55
CA ILE A 72 -29.45 -14.64 24.19
C ILE A 72 -30.74 -13.81 24.24
N GLU A 73 -31.73 -14.24 25.03
CA GLU A 73 -32.99 -13.53 25.21
C GLU A 73 -32.77 -12.11 25.74
N ARG A 74 -31.88 -11.94 26.73
CA ARG A 74 -31.50 -10.62 27.23
C ARG A 74 -30.91 -9.75 26.12
N GLY A 75 -29.93 -10.26 25.37
CA GLY A 75 -29.31 -9.53 24.26
C GLY A 75 -30.35 -9.06 23.24
N LEU A 76 -31.29 -9.93 22.87
CA LEU A 76 -32.39 -9.59 21.96
C LEU A 76 -33.40 -8.60 22.56
N GLN A 77 -33.74 -8.71 23.83
CA GLN A 77 -34.68 -7.79 24.51
C GLN A 77 -34.09 -6.38 24.68
N GLN A 78 -32.78 -6.28 24.95
CA GLN A 78 -32.09 -5.01 25.13
C GLN A 78 -31.65 -4.37 23.81
N SER A 79 -31.64 -5.14 22.72
CA SER A 79 -31.39 -4.62 21.37
C SER A 79 -32.68 -4.02 20.81
N ALA A 80 -32.66 -2.72 20.53
CA ALA A 80 -33.76 -2.08 19.81
C ALA A 80 -33.93 -2.72 18.43
N ARG A 81 -35.18 -2.96 18.02
CA ARG A 81 -35.49 -3.48 16.68
C ARG A 81 -35.25 -2.43 15.60
N ASP A 82 -35.57 -1.17 15.93
CA ASP A 82 -35.43 -0.03 15.04
C ASP A 82 -34.14 0.75 15.35
N LEU A 83 -33.54 1.34 14.32
CA LEU A 83 -32.43 2.26 14.47
C LEU A 83 -32.89 3.50 15.27
N PRO A 84 -32.28 3.80 16.44
CA PRO A 84 -32.72 4.94 17.24
C PRO A 84 -32.47 6.27 16.51
N ALA A 85 -33.44 7.19 16.60
CA ALA A 85 -33.33 8.53 16.01
C ALA A 85 -32.19 9.36 16.63
N GLU A 86 -31.88 9.11 17.92
CA GLU A 86 -30.78 9.74 18.64
C GLU A 86 -29.76 8.68 19.09
N GLY A 87 -28.48 8.98 18.93
CA GLY A 87 -27.41 8.07 19.33
C GLY A 87 -27.33 7.92 20.87
N LYS A 88 -27.15 6.68 21.35
CA LYS A 88 -27.01 6.38 22.80
C LYS A 88 -25.74 6.96 23.45
N GLY A 89 -24.79 7.45 22.64
CA GLY A 89 -23.45 7.85 23.09
C GLY A 89 -22.52 6.66 23.38
N LEU A 90 -21.21 6.93 23.42
CA LEU A 90 -20.17 5.90 23.51
C LEU A 90 -20.30 5.04 24.78
N GLN A 91 -20.44 5.65 25.95
CA GLN A 91 -20.47 4.92 27.23
C GLN A 91 -21.66 3.96 27.34
N ALA A 92 -22.87 4.42 27.02
CA ALA A 92 -24.06 3.56 27.06
C ALA A 92 -23.97 2.45 26.01
N THR A 93 -23.38 2.73 24.84
CA THR A 93 -23.13 1.72 23.81
C THR A 93 -22.15 0.65 24.30
N ILE A 94 -21.02 1.03 24.90
CA ILE A 94 -20.05 0.06 25.43
C ILE A 94 -20.65 -0.75 26.59
N THR A 95 -21.43 -0.14 27.48
CA THR A 95 -22.16 -0.87 28.52
C THR A 95 -23.11 -1.90 27.91
N HIS A 96 -23.90 -1.52 26.90
CA HIS A 96 -24.78 -2.46 26.20
C HIS A 96 -24.02 -3.61 25.52
N LEU A 97 -22.90 -3.31 24.86
CA LEU A 97 -22.06 -4.34 24.22
C LEU A 97 -21.49 -5.34 25.23
N LEU A 98 -21.00 -4.87 26.38
CA LEU A 98 -20.38 -5.73 27.39
C LEU A 98 -21.39 -6.50 28.23
N ASP A 99 -22.52 -5.88 28.60
CA ASP A 99 -23.46 -6.42 29.60
C ASP A 99 -24.63 -7.19 28.96
N ASP A 100 -25.03 -6.84 27.73
CA ASP A 100 -26.18 -7.44 27.07
C ASP A 100 -25.79 -8.27 25.84
N ILE A 101 -24.83 -7.81 25.03
CA ILE A 101 -24.45 -8.50 23.78
C ILE A 101 -23.41 -9.59 24.01
N ALA A 102 -22.25 -9.25 24.59
CA ALA A 102 -21.12 -10.19 24.74
C ALA A 102 -21.50 -11.51 25.46
N PRO A 103 -22.33 -11.52 26.53
CA PRO A 103 -22.78 -12.76 27.17
C PRO A 103 -23.68 -13.64 26.29
N GLY A 104 -24.39 -13.03 25.33
CA GLY A 104 -25.26 -13.71 24.37
C GLY A 104 -24.54 -14.25 23.13
N LEU A 105 -23.24 -14.00 22.98
CA LEU A 105 -22.39 -14.58 21.93
C LEU A 105 -22.02 -16.04 22.26
N MET A 106 -20.88 -16.54 21.79
CA MET A 106 -20.36 -17.86 22.13
C MET A 106 -19.11 -17.72 23.02
N PRO A 107 -19.25 -17.68 24.36
CA PRO A 107 -18.17 -17.23 25.26
C PRO A 107 -16.88 -18.06 25.12
N GLY A 108 -17.03 -19.38 25.04
CA GLY A 108 -15.95 -20.35 24.92
C GLY A 108 -15.48 -20.68 23.50
N GLN A 109 -15.92 -19.97 22.45
CA GLN A 109 -15.60 -20.31 21.05
C GLN A 109 -14.09 -20.41 20.78
N ALA A 110 -13.30 -19.47 21.29
CA ALA A 110 -11.84 -19.49 21.14
C ALA A 110 -11.12 -20.44 22.13
N GLY A 111 -11.87 -21.11 23.00
CA GLY A 111 -11.35 -21.94 24.09
C GLY A 111 -11.18 -23.42 23.72
N PRO A 112 -10.56 -24.21 24.60
CA PRO A 112 -10.19 -25.61 24.36
C PRO A 112 -11.38 -26.59 24.32
N ARG A 113 -12.61 -26.14 24.57
CA ARG A 113 -13.82 -26.98 24.64
C ARG A 113 -14.80 -26.75 23.49
N CYS A 114 -14.38 -25.97 22.50
CA CYS A 114 -15.13 -25.77 21.27
C CYS A 114 -14.68 -26.78 20.22
N PHE A 115 -15.41 -27.89 20.08
CA PHE A 115 -15.10 -28.97 19.14
C PHE A 115 -15.99 -28.97 17.89
N GLY A 116 -17.01 -28.12 17.85
CA GLY A 116 -17.89 -27.98 16.69
C GLY A 116 -17.22 -27.24 15.52
N LEU A 117 -17.75 -27.46 14.32
CA LEU A 117 -17.33 -26.79 13.08
C LEU A 117 -15.85 -27.03 12.73
N VAL A 118 -15.30 -26.27 11.77
CA VAL A 118 -13.85 -26.16 11.54
C VAL A 118 -13.48 -24.71 11.78
N ILE A 119 -13.31 -24.35 13.04
CA ILE A 119 -13.01 -22.98 13.47
C ILE A 119 -11.77 -22.96 14.36
N GLY A 120 -10.99 -21.89 14.26
CA GLY A 120 -9.82 -21.64 15.10
C GLY A 120 -10.16 -20.96 16.42
N GLY A 121 -9.16 -20.91 17.29
CA GLY A 121 -9.08 -19.90 18.34
C GLY A 121 -8.39 -18.64 17.82
N VAL A 122 -7.86 -17.84 18.75
CA VAL A 122 -7.02 -16.68 18.45
C VAL A 122 -5.75 -16.77 19.28
N THR A 123 -4.57 -16.75 18.66
CA THR A 123 -3.30 -16.68 19.40
C THR A 123 -3.17 -15.32 20.08
N PRO A 124 -2.52 -15.22 21.25
CA PRO A 124 -2.37 -13.95 21.95
C PRO A 124 -1.72 -12.86 21.08
N ALA A 125 -0.69 -13.22 20.31
CA ALA A 125 -0.02 -12.29 19.39
C ALA A 125 -0.97 -11.79 18.28
N ALA A 126 -1.77 -12.69 17.69
CA ALA A 126 -2.75 -12.29 16.69
C ALA A 126 -3.84 -11.39 17.27
N GLN A 127 -4.34 -11.70 18.48
CA GLN A 127 -5.37 -10.90 19.16
C GLN A 127 -4.92 -9.46 19.41
N ILE A 128 -3.68 -9.27 19.86
CA ILE A 128 -3.11 -7.95 20.13
C ILE A 128 -2.87 -7.20 18.82
N ALA A 129 -2.29 -7.87 17.82
CA ALA A 129 -2.07 -7.27 16.50
C ALA A 129 -3.37 -6.83 15.82
N ASP A 130 -4.47 -7.56 16.03
CA ASP A 130 -5.78 -7.22 15.49
C ASP A 130 -6.36 -5.91 16.05
N GLN A 131 -6.02 -5.57 17.31
CA GLN A 131 -6.36 -4.27 17.89
C GLN A 131 -5.60 -3.13 17.18
N LEU A 132 -4.35 -3.36 16.77
CA LEU A 132 -3.59 -2.40 15.97
C LEU A 132 -4.23 -2.22 14.58
N VAL A 133 -4.69 -3.30 13.96
CA VAL A 133 -5.42 -3.20 12.67
C VAL A 133 -6.63 -2.27 12.82
N GLY A 134 -7.43 -2.43 13.87
CA GLY A 134 -8.58 -1.57 14.12
C GLY A 134 -8.23 -0.13 14.51
N ALA A 135 -7.10 0.09 15.18
CA ALA A 135 -6.67 1.41 15.62
C ALA A 135 -6.06 2.25 14.48
N TYR A 136 -5.30 1.61 13.57
CA TYR A 136 -4.63 2.29 12.46
C TYR A 136 -5.47 2.32 11.17
N ASP A 137 -6.43 1.40 11.03
CA ASP A 137 -7.31 1.27 9.86
C ASP A 137 -6.60 1.46 8.50
N PRO A 138 -5.50 0.74 8.22
CA PRO A 138 -4.67 1.03 7.07
C PRO A 138 -5.33 0.59 5.76
N CYS A 139 -5.20 1.42 4.72
CA CYS A 139 -5.52 1.04 3.35
C CYS A 139 -4.46 0.05 2.82
N VAL A 140 -4.83 -1.21 2.63
CA VAL A 140 -3.90 -2.29 2.23
C VAL A 140 -4.19 -2.91 0.87
N GLN A 141 -5.07 -2.27 0.09
CA GLN A 141 -5.43 -2.71 -1.25
C GLN A 141 -4.46 -2.19 -2.32
N VAL A 142 -3.86 -1.01 -2.10
CA VAL A 142 -2.90 -0.38 -3.00
C VAL A 142 -1.51 -0.47 -2.38
N HIS A 143 -0.51 -0.77 -3.21
CA HIS A 143 0.88 -0.78 -2.78
C HIS A 143 1.48 0.63 -2.90
N TRP A 144 1.85 1.21 -1.76
CA TRP A 144 2.61 2.46 -1.69
C TRP A 144 3.94 2.21 -0.96
N PRO A 145 4.97 1.70 -1.65
CA PRO A 145 6.22 1.24 -1.04
C PRO A 145 6.90 2.31 -0.17
N GLU A 146 6.77 3.59 -0.55
CA GLU A 146 7.38 4.72 0.17
C GLU A 146 6.45 5.35 1.22
N SER A 147 5.18 4.94 1.30
CA SER A 147 4.19 5.53 2.23
C SER A 147 3.66 4.56 3.27
N THR A 148 3.68 3.25 3.00
CA THR A 148 3.22 2.24 3.95
C THR A 148 3.93 0.90 3.79
N LEU A 149 4.25 0.28 4.92
CA LEU A 149 4.85 -1.05 4.99
C LEU A 149 3.84 -2.20 4.77
N SER A 150 2.54 -1.89 4.71
CA SER A 150 1.47 -2.88 4.85
C SER A 150 1.53 -4.02 3.82
N VAL A 151 1.70 -3.70 2.54
CA VAL A 151 1.77 -4.71 1.46
C VAL A 151 3.07 -5.50 1.51
N ALA A 152 4.18 -4.87 1.89
CA ALA A 152 5.45 -5.57 2.05
C ALA A 152 5.38 -6.61 3.19
N ILE A 153 4.73 -6.26 4.31
CA ILE A 153 4.47 -7.20 5.41
C ILE A 153 3.54 -8.32 4.98
N GLU A 154 2.52 -8.04 4.16
CA GLU A 154 1.69 -9.10 3.60
C GLU A 154 2.49 -10.06 2.72
N SER A 155 3.31 -9.54 1.81
CA SER A 155 4.20 -10.35 0.97
C SER A 155 5.16 -11.20 1.81
N ARG A 156 5.72 -10.61 2.88
CA ARG A 156 6.59 -11.34 3.83
C ARG A 156 5.82 -12.43 4.58
N THR A 157 4.58 -12.15 4.98
CA THR A 157 3.68 -13.11 5.63
C THR A 157 3.37 -14.29 4.72
N ILE A 158 3.05 -14.02 3.44
CA ILE A 158 2.87 -15.04 2.41
C ILE A 158 4.15 -15.86 2.23
N SER A 159 5.32 -15.20 2.18
CA SER A 159 6.62 -15.87 2.07
C SER A 159 6.87 -16.82 3.26
N TYR A 160 6.53 -16.41 4.49
CA TYR A 160 6.61 -17.28 5.67
C TYR A 160 5.65 -18.47 5.58
N LEU A 161 4.45 -18.29 5.03
CA LEU A 161 3.50 -19.39 4.82
C LEU A 161 4.01 -20.39 3.77
N LEU A 162 4.60 -19.91 2.66
CA LEU A 162 5.23 -20.76 1.66
C LEU A 162 6.36 -21.58 2.28
N GLN A 163 7.23 -20.94 3.08
CA GLN A 163 8.30 -21.64 3.81
C GLN A 163 7.75 -22.66 4.80
N LEU A 164 6.73 -22.28 5.58
CA LEU A 164 6.08 -23.15 6.55
C LEU A 164 5.53 -24.41 5.87
N LEU A 165 4.83 -24.26 4.75
CA LEU A 165 4.26 -25.36 3.97
C LEU A 165 5.27 -26.05 3.04
N SER A 166 6.52 -25.58 2.98
CA SER A 166 7.56 -26.06 2.05
C SER A 166 7.13 -25.95 0.58
N LEU A 167 6.37 -24.91 0.23
CA LEU A 167 5.97 -24.59 -1.13
C LEU A 167 7.08 -23.77 -1.83
N PRO A 168 7.52 -24.14 -3.05
CA PRO A 168 8.55 -23.39 -3.76
C PRO A 168 8.05 -22.00 -4.16
N SER A 169 8.70 -20.94 -3.66
CA SER A 169 8.37 -19.55 -4.03
C SER A 169 8.63 -19.23 -5.50
N SER A 170 9.52 -19.99 -6.16
CA SER A 170 9.74 -19.89 -7.61
C SER A 170 8.55 -20.39 -8.44
N THR A 171 7.72 -21.27 -7.87
CA THR A 171 6.57 -21.87 -8.55
C THR A 171 5.27 -21.16 -8.16
N PHE A 172 5.06 -20.93 -6.86
CA PHE A 172 3.87 -20.25 -6.34
C PHE A 172 4.14 -18.76 -6.23
N THR A 173 3.98 -18.04 -7.35
CA THR A 173 4.19 -16.59 -7.42
C THR A 173 2.88 -15.79 -7.43
N GLN A 174 1.73 -16.46 -7.62
CA GLN A 174 0.41 -15.84 -7.72
C GLN A 174 -0.37 -16.10 -6.42
N ASN A 175 -0.06 -15.34 -5.37
CA ASN A 175 -0.57 -15.58 -4.03
C ASN A 175 -1.29 -14.34 -3.47
N THR A 176 -2.31 -14.55 -2.63
CA THR A 176 -3.01 -13.45 -1.96
C THR A 176 -3.70 -13.91 -0.67
N LEU A 177 -3.98 -12.97 0.23
CA LEU A 177 -4.86 -13.20 1.38
C LEU A 177 -6.30 -12.84 1.01
N THR A 178 -7.22 -13.78 1.23
CA THR A 178 -8.64 -13.63 0.93
C THR A 178 -9.46 -13.52 2.23
N THR A 179 -10.78 -13.32 2.11
CA THR A 179 -11.70 -13.43 3.26
C THR A 179 -11.72 -14.84 3.85
N GLY A 180 -11.55 -15.86 3.00
CA GLY A 180 -11.59 -17.26 3.42
C GLY A 180 -11.59 -18.23 2.23
N ALA A 181 -11.63 -19.52 2.54
CA ALA A 181 -11.55 -20.60 1.56
C ALA A 181 -12.63 -20.54 0.46
N THR A 182 -13.77 -19.89 0.70
CA THR A 182 -14.76 -19.69 -0.37
C THR A 182 -14.24 -18.70 -1.43
N ALA A 183 -13.66 -17.57 -1.01
CA ALA A 183 -13.06 -16.61 -1.94
C ALA A 183 -11.82 -17.20 -2.63
N SER A 184 -11.00 -17.97 -1.90
CA SER A 184 -9.87 -18.71 -2.49
C SER A 184 -10.33 -19.74 -3.53
N ASN A 185 -11.40 -20.49 -3.29
CA ASN A 185 -11.98 -21.43 -4.26
C ASN A 185 -12.55 -20.70 -5.50
N VAL A 186 -13.09 -19.49 -5.34
CA VAL A 186 -13.51 -18.65 -6.49
C VAL A 186 -12.29 -18.30 -7.36
N LEU A 187 -11.19 -17.84 -6.76
CA LEU A 187 -9.95 -17.57 -7.50
C LEU A 187 -9.39 -18.83 -8.17
N GLY A 188 -9.38 -19.96 -7.46
CA GLY A 188 -8.91 -21.25 -7.99
C GLY A 188 -9.70 -21.74 -9.20
N LEU A 189 -11.03 -21.66 -9.15
CA LEU A 189 -11.88 -22.02 -10.27
C LEU A 189 -11.84 -20.99 -11.40
N ALA A 190 -11.67 -19.70 -11.11
CA ALA A 190 -11.52 -18.68 -12.15
C ALA A 190 -10.22 -18.88 -12.95
N LEU A 191 -9.09 -19.12 -12.27
CA LEU A 191 -7.83 -19.46 -12.94
C LEU A 191 -7.94 -20.76 -13.74
N GLY A 192 -8.54 -21.80 -13.16
CA GLY A 192 -8.74 -23.07 -13.86
C GLY A 192 -9.64 -22.94 -15.08
N ARG A 193 -10.69 -22.12 -14.99
CA ARG A 193 -11.57 -21.79 -16.13
C ARG A 193 -10.76 -21.10 -17.23
N ASP A 194 -10.05 -20.02 -16.90
CA ASP A 194 -9.32 -19.23 -17.89
C ASP A 194 -8.22 -20.06 -18.56
N PHE A 195 -7.47 -20.85 -17.80
CA PHE A 195 -6.42 -21.74 -18.32
C PHE A 195 -6.98 -22.83 -19.23
N SER A 196 -7.98 -23.58 -18.76
CA SER A 196 -8.47 -24.73 -19.50
C SER A 196 -9.30 -24.33 -20.73
N VAL A 197 -10.04 -23.21 -20.67
CA VAL A 197 -10.72 -22.66 -21.86
C VAL A 197 -9.70 -22.15 -22.87
N ALA A 198 -8.68 -21.41 -22.44
CA ALA A 198 -7.62 -20.95 -23.34
C ALA A 198 -6.87 -22.13 -23.99
N SER A 199 -6.63 -23.22 -23.26
CA SER A 199 -5.98 -24.43 -23.79
C SER A 199 -6.83 -25.10 -24.88
N VAL A 200 -8.14 -25.23 -24.66
CA VAL A 200 -9.07 -25.75 -25.67
C VAL A 200 -9.10 -24.84 -26.90
N LYS A 201 -9.13 -23.52 -26.70
CA LYS A 201 -9.14 -22.53 -27.79
C LYS A 201 -7.85 -22.54 -28.61
N ALA A 202 -6.70 -22.66 -27.95
CA ALA A 202 -5.42 -22.85 -28.61
C ALA A 202 -5.42 -24.10 -29.49
N ALA A 203 -5.95 -25.23 -29.00
CA ALA A 203 -6.09 -26.47 -29.78
C ALA A 203 -7.06 -26.31 -30.97
N GLN A 204 -8.03 -25.39 -30.89
CA GLN A 204 -8.93 -25.02 -31.99
C GLN A 204 -8.32 -23.99 -32.97
N GLY A 205 -7.06 -23.60 -32.79
CA GLY A 205 -6.35 -22.64 -33.65
C GLY A 205 -6.56 -21.17 -33.28
N PHE A 206 -7.20 -20.86 -32.15
CA PHE A 206 -7.32 -19.48 -31.66
C PHE A 206 -6.10 -19.12 -30.81
N GLU A 207 -5.16 -18.41 -31.42
CA GLU A 207 -3.98 -17.90 -30.74
C GLU A 207 -4.39 -16.82 -29.71
N ARG A 208 -3.88 -16.95 -28.48
CA ARG A 208 -4.01 -15.96 -27.38
C ARG A 208 -5.43 -15.68 -26.84
N TRP A 209 -6.36 -16.64 -26.91
CA TRP A 209 -7.72 -16.47 -26.32
C TRP A 209 -7.67 -16.17 -24.81
N SER A 210 -8.39 -15.13 -24.38
CA SER A 210 -8.53 -14.73 -22.97
C SER A 210 -9.99 -14.79 -22.53
N VAL A 211 -10.33 -15.59 -21.53
CA VAL A 211 -11.71 -15.59 -21.01
C VAL A 211 -12.08 -14.25 -20.38
N SER A 212 -11.11 -13.60 -19.74
CA SER A 212 -11.33 -12.31 -19.08
C SER A 212 -11.54 -11.14 -20.05
N GLU A 213 -11.10 -11.27 -21.32
CA GLU A 213 -11.31 -10.25 -22.38
C GLU A 213 -12.37 -10.68 -23.41
N ASP A 214 -12.30 -11.92 -23.87
CA ASP A 214 -13.08 -12.47 -25.00
C ASP A 214 -14.28 -13.34 -24.54
N GLY A 215 -14.38 -13.61 -23.24
CA GLY A 215 -15.39 -14.48 -22.66
C GLY A 215 -15.13 -15.98 -22.91
N MET A 216 -16.14 -16.81 -22.62
CA MET A 216 -16.00 -18.28 -22.65
C MET A 216 -15.81 -18.88 -24.05
N GLY A 217 -16.05 -18.11 -25.12
CA GLY A 217 -15.89 -18.57 -26.51
C GLY A 217 -16.75 -19.80 -26.87
N GLY A 218 -17.86 -20.03 -26.17
CA GLY A 218 -18.71 -21.23 -26.34
C GLY A 218 -18.16 -22.51 -25.69
N VAL A 219 -17.03 -22.45 -24.99
CA VAL A 219 -16.44 -23.61 -24.30
C VAL A 219 -17.15 -23.83 -22.97
N GLN A 220 -17.66 -25.04 -22.77
CA GLN A 220 -18.18 -25.48 -21.48
C GLN A 220 -17.03 -26.01 -20.60
N VAL A 221 -17.20 -25.98 -19.29
CA VAL A 221 -16.21 -26.47 -18.33
C VAL A 221 -16.88 -27.45 -17.37
N ASP A 222 -16.26 -28.61 -17.17
CA ASP A 222 -16.61 -29.51 -16.07
C ASP A 222 -15.59 -29.40 -14.93
N VAL A 223 -16.06 -29.49 -13.69
CA VAL A 223 -15.25 -29.48 -12.47
C VAL A 223 -15.41 -30.83 -11.78
N PHE A 224 -14.42 -31.70 -11.95
CA PHE A 224 -14.42 -33.05 -11.36
C PHE A 224 -13.97 -33.00 -9.90
N VAL A 225 -14.74 -33.64 -9.03
CA VAL A 225 -14.53 -33.62 -7.58
C VAL A 225 -14.80 -34.96 -6.91
N VAL A 226 -14.32 -35.08 -5.67
CA VAL A 226 -14.74 -36.11 -4.72
C VAL A 226 -15.08 -35.46 -3.38
N ASP A 227 -16.28 -35.72 -2.87
CA ASP A 227 -16.78 -35.25 -1.58
C ASP A 227 -16.55 -33.73 -1.37
N ALA A 228 -16.76 -32.93 -2.44
CA ALA A 228 -16.39 -31.52 -2.43
C ALA A 228 -17.17 -30.71 -1.39
N HIS A 229 -16.48 -29.79 -0.71
CA HIS A 229 -17.14 -28.80 0.13
C HIS A 229 -18.12 -27.95 -0.71
N ALA A 230 -19.21 -27.51 -0.07
CA ALA A 230 -20.25 -26.71 -0.73
C ALA A 230 -19.72 -25.41 -1.37
N SER A 231 -18.57 -24.89 -0.89
CA SER A 231 -17.91 -23.72 -1.49
C SER A 231 -17.45 -23.95 -2.93
N VAL A 232 -17.09 -25.17 -3.34
CA VAL A 232 -16.68 -25.45 -4.73
C VAL A 232 -17.87 -25.27 -5.67
N ARG A 233 -19.05 -25.81 -5.29
CA ARG A 233 -20.30 -25.60 -6.05
C ARG A 233 -20.74 -24.14 -6.04
N LYS A 234 -20.53 -23.42 -4.92
CA LYS A 234 -20.78 -21.98 -4.84
C LYS A 234 -19.84 -21.20 -5.75
N ALA A 235 -18.55 -21.53 -5.75
CA ALA A 235 -17.54 -20.91 -6.59
C ALA A 235 -17.84 -21.14 -8.08
N ALA A 236 -18.19 -22.37 -8.48
CA ALA A 236 -18.58 -22.68 -9.85
C ALA A 236 -19.78 -21.84 -10.33
N ALA A 237 -20.76 -21.59 -9.45
CA ALA A 237 -21.87 -20.69 -9.76
C ALA A 237 -21.41 -19.23 -9.92
N LEU A 238 -20.53 -18.74 -9.05
CA LEU A 238 -20.03 -17.36 -9.07
C LEU A 238 -19.14 -17.07 -10.28
N VAL A 239 -18.30 -18.01 -10.70
CA VAL A 239 -17.42 -17.85 -11.87
C VAL A 239 -18.12 -18.10 -13.21
N GLY A 240 -19.45 -18.33 -13.19
CA GLY A 240 -20.28 -18.47 -14.39
C GLY A 240 -20.38 -19.88 -14.98
N LEU A 241 -19.85 -20.92 -14.32
CA LEU A 241 -19.91 -22.30 -14.79
C LEU A 241 -21.24 -23.01 -14.46
N GLY A 242 -21.98 -22.45 -13.50
CA GLY A 242 -23.19 -23.08 -12.95
C GLY A 242 -22.87 -24.24 -11.98
N ARG A 243 -23.86 -24.70 -11.21
CA ARG A 243 -23.63 -25.80 -10.24
C ARG A 243 -23.57 -27.18 -10.88
N LYS A 244 -24.19 -27.34 -12.05
CA LYS A 244 -24.27 -28.62 -12.79
C LYS A 244 -22.94 -29.03 -13.43
N SER A 245 -22.00 -28.09 -13.57
CA SER A 245 -20.64 -28.40 -14.03
C SER A 245 -19.81 -29.13 -12.98
N VAL A 246 -20.21 -29.12 -11.70
CA VAL A 246 -19.50 -29.86 -10.66
C VAL A 246 -19.94 -31.32 -10.70
N VAL A 247 -19.05 -32.19 -11.16
CA VAL A 247 -19.30 -33.61 -11.43
C VAL A 247 -18.58 -34.47 -10.40
N GLU A 248 -19.33 -35.34 -9.73
CA GLU A 248 -18.80 -36.29 -8.76
C GLU A 248 -18.12 -37.48 -9.49
N CYS A 249 -16.88 -37.76 -9.12
CA CYS A 249 -16.05 -38.83 -9.68
C CYS A 249 -15.47 -39.75 -8.59
N ALA A 250 -16.22 -39.98 -7.52
CA ALA A 250 -15.82 -40.86 -6.43
C ALA A 250 -15.73 -42.33 -6.88
N LYS A 251 -14.70 -43.04 -6.42
CA LYS A 251 -14.60 -44.49 -6.53
C LYS A 251 -15.58 -45.15 -5.57
N GLU A 252 -16.43 -46.04 -6.08
CA GLU A 252 -17.45 -46.70 -5.26
C GLU A 252 -16.82 -47.52 -4.12
N GLY A 253 -17.42 -47.45 -2.93
CA GLY A 253 -16.95 -48.14 -1.72
C GLY A 253 -15.72 -47.49 -1.04
N GLU A 254 -14.93 -46.72 -1.75
CA GLU A 254 -13.69 -46.10 -1.25
C GLU A 254 -13.93 -44.68 -0.71
N LEU A 255 -13.17 -44.29 0.31
CA LEU A 255 -13.32 -42.97 0.92
C LEU A 255 -12.44 -41.92 0.21
N GLY A 256 -13.06 -40.86 -0.30
CA GLY A 256 -12.31 -39.67 -0.75
C GLY A 256 -11.37 -39.91 -1.94
N LEU A 257 -11.47 -41.06 -2.62
CA LEU A 257 -10.69 -41.42 -3.79
C LEU A 257 -11.47 -41.14 -5.08
N PHE A 258 -10.76 -40.62 -6.08
CA PHE A 258 -11.24 -40.55 -7.46
C PHE A 258 -11.23 -41.94 -8.09
N ASP A 259 -12.26 -42.23 -8.88
CA ASP A 259 -12.24 -43.27 -9.89
C ASP A 259 -11.38 -42.77 -11.06
N LEU A 260 -10.12 -43.22 -11.11
CA LEU A 260 -9.13 -42.71 -12.06
C LEU A 260 -9.45 -43.12 -13.50
N GLU A 261 -9.99 -44.33 -13.71
CA GLU A 261 -10.37 -44.81 -15.04
C GLU A 261 -11.53 -43.97 -15.58
N ARG A 262 -12.59 -43.81 -14.79
CA ARG A 262 -13.73 -42.96 -15.15
C ARG A 262 -13.34 -41.49 -15.34
N LEU A 263 -12.42 -40.98 -14.52
CA LEU A 263 -11.91 -39.61 -14.68
C LEU A 263 -11.13 -39.46 -15.99
N GLU A 264 -10.26 -40.42 -16.32
CA GLU A 264 -9.50 -40.45 -17.57
C GLU A 264 -10.41 -40.51 -18.80
N GLU A 265 -11.45 -41.35 -18.78
CA GLU A 265 -12.46 -41.42 -19.84
C GLU A 265 -13.17 -40.07 -20.03
N ARG A 266 -13.58 -39.42 -18.93
CA ARG A 266 -14.24 -38.11 -18.95
C ARG A 266 -13.33 -37.01 -19.47
N LEU A 267 -12.07 -36.98 -19.05
CA LEU A 267 -11.09 -36.00 -19.51
C LEU A 267 -10.77 -36.19 -21.00
N THR A 268 -10.61 -37.43 -21.46
CA THR A 268 -10.44 -37.76 -22.88
C THR A 268 -11.63 -37.25 -23.70
N SER A 269 -12.84 -37.62 -23.31
CA SER A 269 -14.06 -37.22 -24.02
C SER A 269 -14.23 -35.69 -24.04
N ASN A 270 -13.99 -35.03 -22.90
CA ASN A 270 -14.05 -33.57 -22.83
C ASN A 270 -13.04 -32.92 -23.78
N TRP A 271 -11.81 -33.41 -23.83
CA TRP A 271 -10.79 -32.89 -24.73
C TRP A 271 -11.19 -33.04 -26.22
N GLU A 272 -11.66 -34.22 -26.61
CA GLU A 272 -12.08 -34.52 -28.00
C GLU A 272 -13.23 -33.64 -28.49
N ILE A 273 -14.22 -33.34 -27.63
CA ILE A 273 -15.37 -32.49 -27.99
C ILE A 273 -15.11 -30.98 -27.80
N GLY A 274 -13.90 -30.59 -27.36
CA GLY A 274 -13.57 -29.19 -27.08
C GLY A 274 -14.25 -28.62 -25.84
N ARG A 275 -14.44 -29.43 -24.79
CA ARG A 275 -14.88 -29.03 -23.45
C ARG A 275 -13.68 -28.95 -22.50
N ALA A 276 -13.60 -27.88 -21.71
CA ALA A 276 -12.55 -27.68 -20.73
C ALA A 276 -12.81 -28.44 -19.43
N SER A 277 -11.75 -28.72 -18.66
CA SER A 277 -11.85 -29.52 -17.43
C SER A 277 -11.02 -28.95 -16.29
N ILE A 278 -11.56 -28.98 -15.08
CA ILE A 278 -10.88 -28.66 -13.82
C ILE A 278 -11.02 -29.89 -12.91
N VAL A 279 -9.94 -30.26 -12.22
CA VAL A 279 -9.96 -31.28 -11.17
C VAL A 279 -9.75 -30.59 -9.84
N SER A 280 -10.78 -30.60 -8.98
CA SER A 280 -10.72 -30.00 -7.64
C SER A 280 -10.74 -31.09 -6.57
N VAL A 281 -9.65 -31.15 -5.81
CA VAL A 281 -9.39 -32.21 -4.83
C VAL A 281 -9.61 -31.68 -3.42
N SER A 282 -10.44 -32.38 -2.66
CA SER A 282 -10.58 -32.17 -1.21
C SER A 282 -9.30 -32.63 -0.49
N PHE A 283 -8.38 -31.71 -0.23
CA PHE A 283 -7.16 -31.97 0.52
C PHE A 283 -7.45 -31.73 2.00
N GLY A 284 -8.17 -32.66 2.64
CA GLY A 284 -8.80 -32.46 3.94
C GLY A 284 -10.31 -32.33 3.81
N GLU A 285 -10.99 -33.43 3.51
CA GLU A 285 -12.45 -33.46 3.41
C GLU A 285 -13.10 -33.04 4.75
N VAL A 286 -14.13 -32.20 4.69
CA VAL A 286 -14.65 -31.46 5.87
C VAL A 286 -15.33 -32.34 6.92
N ASN A 287 -15.82 -33.52 6.55
CA ASN A 287 -16.48 -34.45 7.47
C ASN A 287 -15.51 -35.42 8.13
N THR A 288 -14.45 -35.78 7.44
CA THR A 288 -13.57 -36.90 7.81
C THR A 288 -12.13 -36.49 8.07
N GLY A 289 -11.72 -35.30 7.63
CA GLY A 289 -10.35 -34.83 7.67
C GLY A 289 -9.41 -35.55 6.70
N TYR A 290 -9.95 -36.37 5.79
CA TYR A 290 -9.17 -37.22 4.89
C TYR A 290 -8.41 -36.43 3.85
N ILE A 291 -7.16 -36.81 3.59
CA ILE A 291 -6.30 -36.21 2.57
C ILE A 291 -6.12 -37.21 1.43
N ASN A 292 -6.57 -36.84 0.23
CA ASN A 292 -6.50 -37.69 -0.95
C ASN A 292 -5.03 -37.98 -1.36
N PRO A 293 -4.61 -39.26 -1.48
CA PRO A 293 -3.25 -39.65 -1.86
C PRO A 293 -2.98 -39.67 -3.38
N GLN A 294 -3.99 -39.51 -4.23
CA GLN A 294 -3.89 -39.64 -5.69
C GLN A 294 -3.40 -38.36 -6.40
N THR A 295 -3.02 -37.30 -5.67
CA THR A 295 -2.54 -36.04 -6.27
C THR A 295 -1.49 -36.22 -7.37
N PRO A 296 -0.48 -37.13 -7.24
CA PRO A 296 0.47 -37.41 -8.33
C PRO A 296 -0.21 -37.95 -9.59
N SER A 297 -1.09 -38.94 -9.46
CA SER A 297 -1.84 -39.51 -10.59
C SER A 297 -2.75 -38.47 -11.25
N LEU A 298 -3.43 -37.65 -10.43
CA LEU A 298 -4.29 -36.56 -10.91
C LEU A 298 -3.47 -35.49 -11.65
N ARG A 299 -2.28 -35.15 -11.17
CA ARG A 299 -1.37 -34.23 -11.87
C ARG A 299 -0.99 -34.76 -13.26
N THR A 300 -0.67 -36.06 -13.37
CA THR A 300 -0.35 -36.68 -14.65
C THR A 300 -1.53 -36.56 -15.63
N LEU A 301 -2.75 -36.89 -15.19
CA LEU A 301 -3.96 -36.74 -16.00
C LEU A 301 -4.20 -35.27 -16.41
N CYS A 302 -4.09 -34.34 -15.46
CA CYS A 302 -4.28 -32.92 -15.72
C CYS A 302 -3.25 -32.36 -16.71
N ASN A 303 -2.00 -32.83 -16.68
CA ASN A 303 -0.99 -32.46 -17.67
C ASN A 303 -1.34 -32.96 -19.07
N ARG A 304 -1.78 -34.22 -19.18
CA ARG A 304 -2.09 -34.83 -20.48
C ARG A 304 -3.28 -34.18 -21.18
N PHE A 305 -4.29 -33.73 -20.42
CA PHE A 305 -5.52 -33.16 -20.97
C PHE A 305 -5.69 -31.66 -20.74
N HIS A 306 -4.61 -30.96 -20.42
CA HIS A 306 -4.63 -29.51 -20.18
C HIS A 306 -5.71 -29.05 -19.17
N ALA A 307 -5.94 -29.88 -18.14
CA ALA A 307 -6.86 -29.60 -17.05
C ALA A 307 -6.15 -28.90 -15.89
N TRP A 308 -6.89 -28.08 -15.15
CA TRP A 308 -6.37 -27.39 -13.97
C TRP A 308 -6.50 -28.25 -12.71
N LEU A 309 -5.43 -28.39 -11.93
CA LEU A 309 -5.44 -29.09 -10.65
C LEU A 309 -5.56 -28.10 -9.48
N HIS A 310 -6.73 -28.05 -8.85
CA HIS A 310 -6.99 -27.25 -7.67
C HIS A 310 -7.04 -28.13 -6.41
N LEU A 311 -6.33 -27.75 -5.34
CA LEU A 311 -6.45 -28.37 -4.02
C LEU A 311 -7.24 -27.48 -3.07
N ASP A 312 -8.42 -27.93 -2.67
CA ASP A 312 -9.15 -27.33 -1.54
C ASP A 312 -8.56 -27.87 -0.23
N ALA A 313 -7.56 -27.16 0.29
CA ALA A 313 -6.80 -27.51 1.49
C ALA A 313 -7.14 -26.61 2.68
N ALA A 314 -8.41 -26.16 2.77
CA ALA A 314 -8.91 -25.12 3.68
C ALA A 314 -8.39 -25.21 5.12
N PHE A 315 -8.14 -26.40 5.65
CA PHE A 315 -7.45 -26.58 6.94
C PHE A 315 -6.29 -27.57 6.88
N SER A 316 -6.40 -28.67 6.12
CA SER A 316 -5.40 -29.75 6.17
C SER A 316 -4.10 -29.49 5.42
N ALA A 317 -3.94 -28.35 4.73
CA ALA A 317 -2.61 -27.93 4.24
C ALA A 317 -1.57 -27.99 5.37
N PHE A 318 -1.96 -27.53 6.57
CA PHE A 318 -1.10 -27.48 7.74
C PHE A 318 -0.92 -28.84 8.44
N ALA A 319 -1.77 -29.84 8.17
CA ALA A 319 -1.57 -31.19 8.72
C ALA A 319 -0.19 -31.74 8.34
N THR A 320 0.31 -31.39 7.15
CA THR A 320 1.62 -31.76 6.62
C THR A 320 2.82 -31.28 7.46
N LEU A 321 2.61 -30.35 8.39
CA LEU A 321 3.62 -29.96 9.37
C LEU A 321 3.90 -31.08 10.38
N SER A 322 2.91 -31.91 10.66
CA SER A 322 3.08 -33.07 11.53
C SER A 322 3.86 -34.16 10.81
N PRO A 323 4.82 -34.84 11.49
CA PRO A 323 5.50 -36.01 10.93
C PRO A 323 4.54 -37.08 10.39
N LEU A 324 3.33 -37.16 10.96
CA LEU A 324 2.29 -38.12 10.59
C LEU A 324 1.74 -37.91 9.17
N PHE A 325 1.82 -36.69 8.63
CA PHE A 325 1.33 -36.32 7.30
C PHE A 325 2.40 -35.64 6.44
N ALA A 326 3.67 -35.65 6.88
CA ALA A 326 4.75 -34.95 6.19
C ALA A 326 5.01 -35.49 4.77
N HIS A 327 4.68 -36.76 4.50
CA HIS A 327 4.78 -37.38 3.18
C HIS A 327 3.80 -36.77 2.15
N TYR A 328 2.77 -36.04 2.57
CA TYR A 328 1.88 -35.28 1.68
C TYR A 328 2.44 -33.90 1.28
N LYS A 329 3.54 -33.42 1.86
CA LYS A 329 4.12 -32.11 1.48
C LYS A 329 4.38 -31.98 -0.03
N PRO A 330 4.98 -32.98 -0.71
CA PRO A 330 5.19 -32.90 -2.16
C PRO A 330 3.88 -32.79 -2.94
N HIS A 331 2.75 -33.29 -2.42
CA HIS A 331 1.46 -33.25 -3.11
C HIS A 331 0.94 -31.82 -3.23
N LEU A 332 1.12 -30.99 -2.19
CA LEU A 332 0.77 -29.57 -2.26
C LEU A 332 1.54 -28.89 -3.40
N ALA A 333 2.82 -29.21 -3.58
CA ALA A 333 3.65 -28.66 -4.64
C ALA A 333 3.31 -29.16 -6.06
N LEU A 334 2.35 -30.07 -6.25
CA LEU A 334 1.85 -30.48 -7.58
C LEU A 334 0.65 -29.65 -8.06
N ALA A 335 -0.02 -28.95 -7.15
CA ALA A 335 -1.22 -28.19 -7.41
C ALA A 335 -0.97 -26.96 -8.29
N ASP A 336 -1.87 -26.67 -9.24
CA ASP A 336 -1.86 -25.40 -9.94
C ASP A 336 -2.34 -24.26 -9.02
N SER A 337 -3.29 -24.56 -8.13
CA SER A 337 -3.71 -23.64 -7.06
C SER A 337 -4.14 -24.36 -5.79
N ILE A 338 -3.99 -23.69 -4.65
CA ILE A 338 -4.25 -24.19 -3.31
C ILE A 338 -5.11 -23.16 -2.55
N THR A 339 -6.21 -23.62 -2.00
CA THR A 339 -7.03 -22.90 -1.03
C THR A 339 -6.64 -23.30 0.39
N SER A 340 -6.50 -22.35 1.32
CA SER A 340 -6.33 -22.62 2.76
C SER A 340 -6.95 -21.51 3.62
N ASP A 341 -7.08 -21.70 4.94
CA ASP A 341 -7.54 -20.68 5.90
C ASP A 341 -6.62 -20.61 7.13
N ALA A 342 -6.14 -19.41 7.43
CA ALA A 342 -5.36 -19.17 8.64
C ALA A 342 -6.25 -19.14 9.90
N HIS A 343 -7.47 -18.60 9.80
CA HIS A 343 -8.41 -18.50 10.92
C HIS A 343 -8.99 -19.86 11.37
N LYS A 344 -8.52 -20.97 10.78
CA LYS A 344 -8.87 -22.34 11.18
C LYS A 344 -7.81 -22.99 12.08
N TRP A 345 -6.66 -23.37 11.53
CA TRP A 345 -5.66 -24.12 12.31
C TRP A 345 -4.47 -23.28 12.76
N LEU A 346 -4.25 -22.11 12.14
CA LEU A 346 -3.25 -21.14 12.61
C LEU A 346 -3.78 -20.23 13.73
N ASN A 347 -5.08 -20.31 14.05
CA ASN A 347 -5.73 -19.59 15.16
C ASN A 347 -5.51 -18.06 15.08
N VAL A 348 -5.87 -17.45 13.95
CA VAL A 348 -5.92 -15.99 13.82
C VAL A 348 -7.38 -15.53 13.72
N PRO A 349 -7.69 -14.24 13.99
CA PRO A 349 -9.05 -13.73 13.92
C PRO A 349 -9.71 -13.95 12.55
N TYR A 350 -11.04 -14.09 12.58
CA TYR A 350 -11.83 -14.00 11.35
C TYR A 350 -11.81 -12.55 10.84
N ASP A 351 -11.69 -12.31 9.54
CA ASP A 351 -11.53 -13.26 8.43
C ASP A 351 -10.06 -13.30 7.93
N CYS A 352 -9.60 -14.45 7.41
CA CYS A 352 -8.20 -14.65 6.98
C CYS A 352 -8.02 -15.94 6.17
N GLY A 353 -8.34 -15.88 4.88
CA GLY A 353 -8.12 -16.95 3.90
C GLY A 353 -6.79 -16.81 3.20
N LEU A 354 -6.30 -17.93 2.68
CA LEU A 354 -5.04 -18.05 1.97
C LEU A 354 -5.29 -18.61 0.58
N PHE A 355 -4.64 -18.03 -0.42
CA PHE A 355 -4.64 -18.54 -1.78
C PHE A 355 -3.22 -18.56 -2.33
N PHE A 356 -2.81 -19.71 -2.86
CA PHE A 356 -1.53 -19.88 -3.53
C PHE A 356 -1.76 -20.44 -4.92
N ALA A 357 -1.14 -19.87 -5.94
CA ALA A 357 -1.21 -20.39 -7.30
C ALA A 357 0.11 -20.23 -8.04
N ARG A 358 0.31 -21.10 -9.03
CA ARG A 358 1.36 -20.93 -10.04
C ARG A 358 0.76 -20.35 -11.30
N PRO A 359 1.47 -19.46 -12.01
CA PRO A 359 1.04 -19.03 -13.33
C PRO A 359 1.27 -20.18 -14.32
N ARG A 360 0.42 -20.30 -15.35
CA ARG A 360 0.50 -21.37 -16.35
C ARG A 360 0.52 -20.80 -17.75
N GLU A 361 1.46 -21.26 -18.57
CA GLU A 361 1.55 -20.89 -19.97
C GLU A 361 0.62 -21.75 -20.83
N VAL A 362 -0.06 -21.11 -21.78
CA VAL A 362 -0.86 -21.76 -22.82
C VAL A 362 -0.22 -21.42 -24.16
N THR A 363 0.32 -22.42 -24.85
CA THR A 363 0.94 -22.28 -26.17
C THR A 363 -0.01 -22.76 -27.27
N ALA A 364 -0.02 -22.05 -28.41
CA ALA A 364 -0.69 -22.46 -29.63
C ALA A 364 0.37 -22.63 -30.73
N GLY A 365 0.70 -23.86 -31.11
CA GLY A 365 1.73 -24.14 -32.11
C GLY A 365 3.15 -23.71 -31.68
N GLU A 366 3.92 -23.14 -32.61
CA GLU A 366 5.32 -22.72 -32.41
C GLU A 366 5.47 -21.25 -31.89
N GLY A 367 4.37 -20.56 -31.59
CA GLY A 367 4.39 -19.17 -31.12
C GLY A 367 4.68 -18.99 -29.62
N GLU A 368 4.98 -17.76 -29.20
CA GLU A 368 5.09 -17.39 -27.77
C GLU A 368 3.76 -17.66 -27.03
N GLY A 369 3.84 -18.39 -25.92
CA GLY A 369 2.66 -18.74 -25.13
C GLY A 369 2.11 -17.58 -24.30
N ARG A 370 0.84 -17.72 -23.91
CA ARG A 370 0.12 -16.78 -23.05
C ARG A 370 0.14 -17.26 -21.61
N MET A 371 0.56 -16.40 -20.68
CA MET A 371 0.56 -16.71 -19.25
C MET A 371 -0.78 -16.40 -18.60
N VAL A 372 -1.46 -17.43 -18.07
CA VAL A 372 -2.65 -17.31 -17.23
C VAL A 372 -2.24 -17.20 -15.77
N GLY A 373 -2.67 -16.11 -15.12
CA GLY A 373 -2.35 -15.79 -13.72
C GLY A 373 -3.38 -14.86 -13.07
N LEU A 374 -3.20 -14.55 -11.78
CA LEU A 374 -4.18 -13.75 -11.02
C LEU A 374 -4.35 -12.36 -11.64
N TRP A 375 -3.26 -11.69 -11.98
CA TRP A 375 -3.31 -10.38 -12.64
C TRP A 375 -4.19 -10.39 -13.89
N GLU A 376 -4.17 -11.47 -14.67
CA GLU A 376 -4.94 -11.54 -15.90
C GLU A 376 -6.43 -11.76 -15.65
N VAL A 377 -6.78 -12.44 -14.55
CA VAL A 377 -8.16 -12.75 -14.16
C VAL A 377 -8.80 -11.63 -13.35
N THR A 378 -8.03 -10.96 -12.48
CA THR A 378 -8.54 -9.96 -11.52
C THR A 378 -8.05 -8.55 -11.78
N GLY A 379 -7.09 -8.37 -12.69
CA GLY A 379 -6.60 -7.06 -13.11
C GLY A 379 -7.58 -6.30 -13.97
N PRO A 380 -7.27 -5.04 -14.31
CA PRO A 380 -8.18 -4.15 -15.02
C PRO A 380 -8.25 -4.41 -16.54
N GLY A 381 -7.60 -5.48 -17.03
CA GLY A 381 -7.47 -5.76 -18.45
C GLY A 381 -6.77 -4.64 -19.23
N LYS A 382 -7.08 -4.53 -20.52
CA LYS A 382 -6.52 -3.50 -21.42
C LYS A 382 -6.99 -2.07 -21.11
N ALA A 383 -8.05 -1.90 -20.32
CA ALA A 383 -8.62 -0.60 -20.00
C ALA A 383 -7.81 0.20 -18.97
N GLY A 384 -6.85 -0.44 -18.28
CA GLY A 384 -6.03 0.18 -17.24
C GLY A 384 -6.78 0.38 -15.92
N GLY A 385 -6.02 0.56 -14.83
CA GLY A 385 -6.61 0.76 -13.50
C GLY A 385 -7.47 2.04 -13.42
N PRO A 386 -8.37 2.15 -12.41
CA PRO A 386 -9.22 3.32 -12.21
C PRO A 386 -8.43 4.63 -12.26
N ALA A 387 -9.00 5.70 -12.83
CA ALA A 387 -8.31 6.99 -13.02
C ALA A 387 -7.74 7.60 -11.71
N TYR A 388 -8.40 7.37 -10.58
CA TYR A 388 -7.94 7.81 -9.25
C TYR A 388 -6.76 6.97 -8.70
N LEU A 389 -6.44 5.86 -9.35
CA LEU A 389 -5.27 5.00 -9.14
C LEU A 389 -4.26 5.07 -10.30
N ALA A 390 -4.55 5.83 -11.37
CA ALA A 390 -3.82 5.82 -12.64
C ALA A 390 -2.41 6.44 -12.58
N GLN A 391 -1.93 6.80 -11.41
CA GLN A 391 -0.60 7.35 -11.21
C GLN A 391 0.36 6.26 -10.73
N MET A 392 0.36 5.07 -11.34
CA MET A 392 1.21 3.95 -10.91
C MET A 392 1.83 3.13 -12.06
N ALA A 393 2.06 3.78 -13.20
CA ALA A 393 2.93 3.28 -14.27
C ALA A 393 3.63 4.45 -14.99
N SER A 394 4.75 4.92 -14.47
CA SER A 394 5.78 5.59 -15.27
C SER A 394 7.16 5.31 -14.69
N GLU A 395 8.00 4.67 -15.49
CA GLU A 395 9.41 4.37 -15.21
C GLU A 395 10.31 5.63 -15.34
N LYS A 396 11.23 5.74 -14.36
CA LYS A 396 12.54 6.45 -14.36
C LYS A 396 12.52 7.99 -14.31
N GLY A 397 13.24 8.66 -13.41
CA GLY A 397 14.19 8.23 -12.37
C GLY A 397 14.25 9.27 -11.25
N SER A 398 14.05 8.79 -10.04
CA SER A 398 14.15 9.49 -8.75
C SER A 398 15.37 8.89 -8.04
N GLU A 399 16.40 9.67 -7.74
CA GLU A 399 17.58 9.12 -7.06
C GLU A 399 17.28 8.78 -5.59
N GLU A 400 17.09 7.49 -5.38
CA GLU A 400 17.58 6.64 -4.29
C GLU A 400 17.88 7.33 -2.95
N VAL A 401 16.85 7.42 -2.11
CA VAL A 401 17.06 6.86 -0.78
C VAL A 401 17.18 5.36 -1.00
N GLU A 402 18.39 4.82 -0.86
CA GLU A 402 18.60 3.38 -0.84
C GLU A 402 17.95 2.89 0.46
N TYR A 403 16.65 2.67 0.38
CA TYR A 403 15.93 1.82 1.28
C TYR A 403 16.04 0.45 0.61
N PRO A 404 17.12 -0.32 0.81
CA PRO A 404 17.34 -1.57 0.07
C PRO A 404 16.11 -2.49 0.18
N PHE A 405 15.44 -2.45 1.34
CA PHE A 405 14.22 -3.20 1.61
C PHE A 405 12.93 -2.59 1.02
N ILE A 406 12.87 -1.29 0.74
CA ILE A 406 11.75 -0.69 -0.02
C ILE A 406 11.93 -0.95 -1.52
N ASP A 407 13.15 -0.90 -2.04
CA ASP A 407 13.44 -1.25 -3.44
C ASP A 407 13.09 -2.71 -3.74
N GLU A 408 13.38 -3.62 -2.80
CA GLU A 408 12.86 -5.00 -2.83
C GLU A 408 11.32 -5.05 -2.95
N SER A 409 10.62 -4.09 -2.34
CA SER A 409 9.16 -4.05 -2.32
C SER A 409 8.52 -3.36 -3.53
N LYS A 410 9.21 -2.47 -4.25
CA LYS A 410 8.65 -1.70 -5.39
C LYS A 410 8.09 -2.57 -6.51
N THR A 411 8.54 -3.82 -6.62
CA THR A 411 8.08 -4.80 -7.60
C THR A 411 6.81 -5.54 -7.18
N LEU A 412 6.34 -5.36 -5.94
CA LEU A 412 5.18 -6.06 -5.43
C LEU A 412 3.91 -5.56 -6.12
N PRO A 413 3.06 -6.48 -6.63
CA PRO A 413 1.79 -6.09 -7.20
C PRO A 413 0.88 -5.54 -6.10
N SER A 414 0.08 -4.54 -6.45
CA SER A 414 -0.94 -4.07 -5.52
C SER A 414 -2.00 -5.16 -5.31
N PRO A 415 -2.36 -5.49 -4.05
CA PRO A 415 -3.30 -6.58 -3.76
C PRO A 415 -4.66 -6.46 -4.44
N LEU A 416 -5.12 -5.25 -4.79
CA LEU A 416 -6.39 -5.05 -5.51
C LEU A 416 -6.47 -5.81 -6.84
N PHE A 417 -5.32 -6.07 -7.49
CA PHE A 417 -5.27 -6.76 -8.77
C PHE A 417 -4.88 -8.23 -8.65
N MET A 418 -4.75 -8.73 -7.41
CA MET A 418 -4.39 -10.11 -7.10
C MET A 418 -5.55 -10.86 -6.41
N GLY A 419 -6.68 -10.21 -6.16
CA GLY A 419 -7.82 -10.76 -5.44
C GLY A 419 -9.15 -10.23 -5.95
N ILE A 420 -10.24 -10.65 -5.31
CA ILE A 420 -11.61 -10.27 -5.69
C ILE A 420 -12.00 -8.90 -5.08
N GLU A 421 -11.32 -8.52 -4.00
CA GLU A 421 -11.69 -7.37 -3.18
C GLU A 421 -10.92 -6.12 -3.63
N ASN A 422 -11.66 -5.04 -3.94
CA ASN A 422 -11.06 -3.72 -4.06
C ASN A 422 -10.66 -3.16 -2.70
N SER A 423 -11.56 -3.20 -1.70
CA SER A 423 -11.26 -2.76 -0.33
C SER A 423 -11.22 -3.91 0.64
N ARG A 424 -10.18 -3.93 1.47
CA ARG A 424 -9.88 -5.05 2.34
C ARG A 424 -9.15 -4.63 3.61
N ARG A 425 -9.33 -5.44 4.66
CA ARG A 425 -8.68 -5.28 5.97
C ARG A 425 -7.24 -5.77 5.94
N PHE A 426 -6.40 -5.27 6.84
CA PHE A 426 -5.01 -5.74 6.99
C PHE A 426 -4.89 -7.11 7.69
N ARG A 427 -5.44 -8.14 7.04
CA ARG A 427 -5.47 -9.55 7.54
C ARG A 427 -4.08 -10.12 7.78
N ALA A 428 -3.07 -9.62 7.08
CA ALA A 428 -1.70 -10.08 7.23
C ALA A 428 -1.12 -9.78 8.61
N LEU A 429 -1.46 -8.65 9.25
CA LEU A 429 -0.78 -8.24 10.49
C LEU A 429 -1.03 -9.21 11.67
N PRO A 430 -2.27 -9.64 11.97
CA PRO A 430 -2.51 -10.67 12.98
C PRO A 430 -1.83 -12.01 12.66
N LEU A 431 -1.79 -12.38 11.38
CA LEU A 431 -1.15 -13.61 10.92
C LEU A 431 0.38 -13.54 11.03
N TYR A 432 0.97 -12.44 10.62
CA TYR A 432 2.38 -12.12 10.77
C TYR A 432 2.82 -12.21 12.23
N ALA A 433 2.09 -11.55 13.13
CA ALA A 433 2.37 -11.59 14.57
C ALA A 433 2.31 -13.01 15.13
N SER A 434 1.31 -13.81 14.70
CA SER A 434 1.20 -15.21 15.11
C SER A 434 2.35 -16.08 14.58
N LEU A 435 2.75 -15.87 13.32
CA LEU A 435 3.90 -16.55 12.69
C LEU A 435 5.22 -16.24 13.37
N LEU A 436 5.46 -14.99 13.72
CA LEU A 436 6.65 -14.60 14.48
C LEU A 436 6.64 -15.17 15.91
N SER A 437 5.49 -15.10 16.59
CA SER A 437 5.38 -15.51 17.99
C SER A 437 5.56 -17.01 18.19
N LEU A 438 5.04 -17.84 17.30
CA LEU A 438 5.11 -19.30 17.42
C LEU A 438 6.27 -19.92 16.63
N GLY A 439 6.63 -19.34 15.48
CA GLY A 439 7.55 -19.93 14.53
C GLY A 439 7.05 -21.28 13.96
N SER A 440 7.87 -21.89 13.11
CA SER A 440 7.55 -23.19 12.48
C SER A 440 7.45 -24.33 13.50
N LEU A 441 8.32 -24.36 14.51
CA LEU A 441 8.30 -25.36 15.57
C LEU A 441 7.04 -25.25 16.44
N GLY A 442 6.63 -24.03 16.79
CA GLY A 442 5.41 -23.81 17.58
C GLY A 442 4.16 -24.31 16.86
N TYR A 443 4.01 -23.99 15.57
CA TYR A 443 2.90 -24.52 14.78
C TYR A 443 2.97 -26.03 14.58
N THR A 444 4.16 -26.58 14.29
CA THR A 444 4.37 -28.03 14.17
C THR A 444 3.91 -28.75 15.43
N SER A 445 4.29 -28.24 16.60
CA SER A 445 3.87 -28.77 17.91
C SER A 445 2.35 -28.65 18.13
N LEU A 446 1.79 -27.46 17.88
CA LEU A 446 0.36 -27.19 18.02
C LEU A 446 -0.49 -28.15 17.17
N ILE A 447 -0.13 -28.29 15.89
CA ILE A 447 -0.87 -29.11 14.92
C ILE A 447 -0.72 -30.59 15.25
N THR A 448 0.50 -31.05 15.51
CA THR A 448 0.77 -32.45 15.88
C THR A 448 -0.02 -32.84 17.13
N ARG A 449 -0.08 -31.97 18.14
CA ARG A 449 -0.87 -32.22 19.35
C ARG A 449 -2.37 -32.38 19.05
N ASN A 450 -2.93 -31.55 18.16
CA ASN A 450 -4.34 -31.64 17.79
C ASN A 450 -4.64 -32.94 17.02
N ILE A 451 -3.75 -33.36 16.13
CA ILE A 451 -3.86 -34.63 15.40
C ILE A 451 -3.81 -35.82 16.37
N LEU A 452 -2.80 -35.84 17.25
CA LEU A 452 -2.65 -36.90 18.25
C LEU A 452 -3.84 -36.96 19.21
N PHE A 453 -4.43 -35.81 19.57
CA PHE A 453 -5.65 -35.78 20.36
C PHE A 453 -6.81 -36.43 19.60
N ALA A 454 -7.01 -36.09 18.32
CA ALA A 454 -8.06 -36.69 17.50
C ALA A 454 -7.88 -38.22 17.39
N HIS A 455 -6.65 -38.71 17.24
CA HIS A 455 -6.35 -40.16 17.22
C HIS A 455 -6.67 -40.83 18.55
N ARG A 456 -6.26 -40.24 19.67
CA ARG A 456 -6.59 -40.77 21.01
C ARG A 456 -8.09 -40.78 21.26
N PHE A 457 -8.80 -39.75 20.80
CA PHE A 457 -10.25 -39.67 20.93
C PHE A 457 -10.96 -40.71 20.05
N SER A 458 -10.48 -40.92 18.81
CA SER A 458 -10.94 -41.99 17.92
C SER A 458 -10.74 -43.38 18.53
N ALA A 459 -9.56 -43.64 19.12
CA ALA A 459 -9.26 -44.89 19.81
C ALA A 459 -10.15 -45.10 21.06
N PHE A 460 -10.38 -44.04 21.85
CA PHE A 460 -11.29 -44.08 23.00
C PHE A 460 -12.73 -44.40 22.59
N LEU A 461 -13.24 -43.77 21.54
CA LEU A 461 -14.58 -44.07 21.04
C LEU A 461 -14.69 -45.50 20.49
N SER A 462 -13.63 -45.99 19.82
CA SER A 462 -13.59 -47.35 19.27
C SER A 462 -13.56 -48.44 20.34
N SER A 463 -12.96 -48.17 21.50
CA SER A 463 -12.93 -49.13 22.62
C SER A 463 -14.22 -49.16 23.45
N HIS A 464 -15.10 -48.17 23.27
CA HIS A 464 -16.34 -48.06 24.04
C HIS A 464 -17.54 -48.65 23.27
N PRO A 465 -18.24 -49.66 23.80
CA PRO A 465 -19.25 -50.43 23.05
C PRO A 465 -20.53 -49.65 22.71
N GLY A 466 -20.79 -48.53 23.40
CA GLY A 466 -21.92 -47.63 23.16
C GLY A 466 -21.71 -46.64 21.99
N TYR A 467 -20.50 -46.54 21.43
CA TYR A 467 -20.22 -45.65 20.30
C TYR A 467 -19.77 -46.45 19.08
N LYS A 468 -19.94 -45.85 17.90
CA LYS A 468 -19.37 -46.33 16.65
C LYS A 468 -18.73 -45.17 15.92
N LEU A 469 -17.56 -45.40 15.33
CA LEU A 469 -17.00 -44.48 14.36
C LEU A 469 -17.73 -44.64 13.03
N LEU A 470 -17.94 -43.53 12.31
CA LEU A 470 -18.46 -43.58 10.94
C LEU A 470 -17.32 -43.65 9.91
N THR A 471 -16.09 -43.33 10.33
CA THR A 471 -14.87 -43.48 9.54
C THR A 471 -14.00 -44.61 10.10
N PRO A 472 -13.04 -45.14 9.32
CA PRO A 472 -12.11 -46.13 9.86
C PRO A 472 -11.38 -45.60 11.10
N PRO A 473 -11.12 -46.46 12.11
CA PRO A 473 -10.45 -46.04 13.33
C PRO A 473 -9.05 -45.53 13.02
N SER A 474 -8.66 -44.41 13.65
CA SER A 474 -7.31 -43.87 13.57
C SER A 474 -6.65 -44.00 14.94
N ALA A 475 -5.72 -44.94 15.08
CA ALA A 475 -4.87 -45.03 16.26
C ALA A 475 -3.62 -44.15 16.09
N PRO A 476 -2.99 -43.67 17.18
CA PRO A 476 -1.68 -43.03 17.10
C PRO A 476 -0.71 -43.99 16.39
N PRO A 477 -0.19 -43.64 15.21
CA PRO A 477 0.60 -44.56 14.42
C PRO A 477 1.99 -44.73 15.02
N THR A 478 2.58 -45.91 14.86
CA THR A 478 4.00 -46.13 15.12
C THR A 478 4.83 -45.73 13.89
N PRO A 479 6.11 -45.36 14.02
CA PRO A 479 6.99 -45.09 12.88
C PRO A 479 6.99 -46.21 11.84
N GLU A 480 6.89 -47.46 12.29
CA GLU A 480 6.85 -48.66 11.44
C GLU A 480 5.56 -48.70 10.60
N SER A 481 4.39 -48.45 11.23
CA SER A 481 3.10 -48.40 10.52
C SER A 481 3.00 -47.27 9.48
N LEU A 482 3.77 -46.19 9.67
CA LEU A 482 3.85 -45.08 8.70
C LEU A 482 4.73 -45.44 7.50
N ALA A 483 5.77 -46.23 7.72
CA ALA A 483 6.67 -46.68 6.67
C ALA A 483 6.05 -47.77 5.80
N GLU A 484 5.29 -48.69 6.40
CA GLU A 484 4.64 -49.80 5.69
C GLU A 484 3.45 -49.34 4.84
N GLU A 485 2.53 -48.56 5.42
CA GLU A 485 1.33 -48.06 4.73
C GLU A 485 1.19 -46.53 4.87
N PRO A 486 2.01 -45.73 4.17
CA PRO A 486 1.98 -44.28 4.28
C PRO A 486 0.62 -43.69 3.87
N TRP A 487 -0.08 -44.33 2.93
CA TRP A 487 -1.34 -43.85 2.36
C TRP A 487 -2.60 -44.40 3.02
N SER A 488 -2.45 -45.18 4.10
CA SER A 488 -3.59 -45.68 4.87
C SER A 488 -4.44 -44.52 5.39
N TYR A 489 -5.74 -44.77 5.53
CA TYR A 489 -6.65 -43.77 6.08
C TYR A 489 -6.20 -43.34 7.48
N ARG A 490 -6.01 -42.03 7.67
CA ARG A 490 -5.77 -41.42 8.98
C ARG A 490 -6.55 -40.13 9.07
N THR A 491 -7.27 -39.94 10.17
CA THR A 491 -7.85 -38.62 10.44
C THR A 491 -6.76 -37.60 10.69
N SER A 492 -6.90 -36.40 10.13
CA SER A 492 -6.09 -35.25 10.52
C SER A 492 -6.54 -34.77 11.91
N ASN A 493 -7.59 -33.95 11.98
CA ASN A 493 -8.11 -33.44 13.26
C ASN A 493 -9.64 -33.55 13.37
N ILE A 494 -10.28 -34.41 12.59
CA ILE A 494 -11.74 -34.54 12.58
C ILE A 494 -12.16 -35.96 12.94
N VAL A 495 -12.98 -36.10 13.99
CA VAL A 495 -13.53 -37.40 14.40
C VAL A 495 -15.03 -37.39 14.16
N LEU A 496 -15.50 -38.41 13.44
CA LEU A 496 -16.90 -38.59 13.09
C LEU A 496 -17.44 -39.87 13.72
N PHE A 497 -18.44 -39.74 14.59
CA PHE A 497 -18.95 -40.85 15.39
C PHE A 497 -20.46 -40.73 15.66
N GLY A 498 -21.06 -41.81 16.14
CA GLY A 498 -22.44 -41.84 16.62
C GLY A 498 -22.63 -42.93 17.67
N LEU A 499 -23.87 -43.13 18.10
CA LEU A 499 -24.23 -44.22 18.99
C LEU A 499 -24.20 -45.57 18.25
N SER A 500 -23.67 -46.58 18.94
CA SER A 500 -23.86 -47.98 18.56
C SER A 500 -25.32 -48.33 18.86
N LEU A 501 -26.15 -48.67 17.87
CA LEU A 501 -27.58 -48.94 18.11
C LEU A 501 -27.84 -50.34 18.73
N SER A 502 -26.93 -50.80 19.58
CA SER A 502 -27.01 -52.06 20.31
C SER A 502 -27.83 -51.89 21.60
N PRO A 503 -28.93 -52.63 21.79
CA PRO A 503 -29.73 -52.60 23.01
C PRO A 503 -28.97 -52.96 24.30
N LYS A 504 -27.82 -53.64 24.17
CA LYS A 504 -26.97 -54.01 25.32
C LYS A 504 -26.14 -52.85 25.87
N HIS A 505 -25.83 -51.86 25.05
CA HIS A 505 -24.84 -50.83 25.36
C HIS A 505 -25.35 -49.40 25.19
N THR A 506 -26.53 -49.23 24.57
CA THR A 506 -27.16 -47.93 24.34
C THR A 506 -28.47 -47.85 25.10
N PRO A 507 -28.64 -46.83 25.97
CA PRO A 507 -29.86 -46.65 26.75
C PRO A 507 -31.12 -46.61 25.88
N GLU A 508 -32.21 -47.21 26.37
CA GLU A 508 -33.50 -47.32 25.66
C GLU A 508 -34.02 -45.97 25.17
N ARG A 509 -33.81 -44.89 25.94
CA ARG A 509 -34.22 -43.52 25.54
C ARG A 509 -33.64 -43.07 24.20
N PHE A 510 -32.41 -43.49 23.88
CA PHE A 510 -31.79 -43.17 22.60
C PHE A 510 -32.36 -44.06 21.49
N LEU A 511 -32.59 -45.34 21.75
CA LEU A 511 -33.15 -46.30 20.77
C LEU A 511 -34.59 -45.96 20.38
N ALA A 512 -35.37 -45.43 21.32
CA ALA A 512 -36.74 -44.98 21.09
C ALA A 512 -36.84 -43.63 20.34
N HIS A 513 -35.74 -42.87 20.25
CA HIS A 513 -35.75 -41.56 19.59
C HIS A 513 -35.61 -41.71 18.07
N ARG A 514 -36.37 -40.92 17.31
CA ARG A 514 -36.37 -40.95 15.83
C ARG A 514 -34.98 -40.69 15.22
N ASP A 515 -34.17 -39.88 15.87
CA ASP A 515 -32.77 -39.65 15.52
C ASP A 515 -31.89 -39.69 16.79
N PRO A 516 -31.35 -40.86 17.15
CA PRO A 516 -30.60 -41.05 18.39
C PRO A 516 -29.36 -40.14 18.49
N ASN A 517 -28.69 -39.89 17.37
CA ASN A 517 -27.48 -39.07 17.32
C ASN A 517 -27.79 -37.58 17.50
N SER A 518 -28.95 -37.11 17.02
CA SER A 518 -29.40 -35.74 17.29
C SER A 518 -29.74 -35.54 18.77
N LEU A 519 -30.33 -36.54 19.44
CA LEU A 519 -30.55 -36.48 20.89
C LEU A 519 -29.22 -36.44 21.65
N LEU A 520 -28.26 -37.28 21.29
CA LEU A 520 -26.91 -37.26 21.87
C LEU A 520 -26.25 -35.88 21.69
N LEU A 521 -26.30 -35.32 20.50
CA LEU A 521 -25.73 -34.00 20.21
C LEU A 521 -26.36 -32.90 21.08
N ASN A 522 -27.68 -32.93 21.26
CA ASN A 522 -28.39 -31.99 22.12
C ASN A 522 -27.92 -32.14 23.58
N GLU A 523 -27.91 -33.36 24.13
CA GLU A 523 -27.46 -33.60 25.52
C GLU A 523 -26.00 -33.15 25.74
N LEU A 524 -25.09 -33.39 24.77
CA LEU A 524 -23.69 -32.94 24.85
C LEU A 524 -23.57 -31.42 24.95
N ASN A 525 -24.36 -30.69 24.16
CA ASN A 525 -24.36 -29.23 24.09
C ASN A 525 -25.13 -28.59 25.27
N GLU A 526 -26.23 -29.19 25.74
CA GLU A 526 -27.02 -28.72 26.88
C GLU A 526 -26.19 -28.61 28.17
N SER A 527 -25.19 -29.47 28.34
CA SER A 527 -24.26 -29.39 29.47
C SER A 527 -23.50 -28.06 29.56
N GLY A 528 -23.39 -27.32 28.45
CA GLY A 528 -22.63 -26.08 28.34
C GLY A 528 -21.11 -26.24 28.51
N ARG A 529 -20.63 -27.45 28.81
CA ARG A 529 -19.20 -27.74 29.03
C ARG A 529 -18.43 -27.70 27.72
N THR A 530 -19.01 -28.28 26.68
CA THR A 530 -18.37 -28.46 25.36
C THR A 530 -19.36 -28.10 24.27
N PHE A 531 -18.83 -27.66 23.12
CA PHE A 531 -19.64 -27.43 21.93
C PHE A 531 -19.29 -28.44 20.84
N TRP A 532 -20.32 -29.07 20.26
CA TRP A 532 -20.23 -30.07 19.21
C TRP A 532 -21.20 -29.74 18.06
N THR A 533 -20.94 -30.28 16.89
CA THR A 533 -21.82 -30.12 15.72
C THR A 533 -22.20 -31.47 15.13
N GLY A 534 -23.44 -31.58 14.65
CA GLY A 534 -23.89 -32.73 13.88
C GLY A 534 -23.47 -32.63 12.42
N THR A 535 -23.51 -33.77 11.72
CA THR A 535 -23.45 -33.84 10.26
C THR A 535 -24.27 -35.02 9.76
N VAL A 536 -24.55 -35.04 8.47
CA VAL A 536 -25.06 -36.20 7.75
C VAL A 536 -24.02 -36.59 6.73
N TRP A 537 -23.48 -37.79 6.86
CA TRP A 537 -22.40 -38.27 6.02
C TRP A 537 -22.73 -39.66 5.48
N ARG A 538 -22.71 -39.82 4.15
CA ARG A 538 -23.18 -41.03 3.44
C ARG A 538 -24.56 -41.52 3.90
N GLY A 539 -25.48 -40.58 4.11
CA GLY A 539 -26.85 -40.86 4.56
C GLY A 539 -27.01 -41.20 6.04
N GLN A 540 -25.92 -41.20 6.83
CA GLN A 540 -25.95 -41.47 8.27
C GLN A 540 -25.76 -40.19 9.07
N SER A 541 -26.64 -39.93 10.06
CA SER A 541 -26.45 -38.85 11.03
C SER A 541 -25.31 -39.19 11.99
N GLY A 542 -24.53 -38.20 12.39
CA GLY A 542 -23.42 -38.37 13.33
C GLY A 542 -23.00 -37.08 14.00
N VAL A 543 -22.22 -37.21 15.07
CA VAL A 543 -21.54 -36.11 15.75
C VAL A 543 -20.17 -35.93 15.12
N ARG A 544 -19.90 -34.70 14.66
CA ARG A 544 -18.60 -34.29 14.12
C ARG A 544 -17.86 -33.46 15.16
N SER A 545 -16.64 -33.88 15.45
CA SER A 545 -15.75 -33.22 16.39
C SER A 545 -14.45 -32.82 15.71
N ARG A 546 -13.99 -31.61 16.02
CA ARG A 546 -12.62 -31.15 15.80
C ARG A 546 -11.97 -30.89 17.16
N PRO A 547 -11.29 -31.87 17.74
CA PRO A 547 -10.64 -31.65 19.01
C PRO A 547 -9.46 -30.70 18.88
N LEU A 548 -9.38 -29.74 19.81
CA LEU A 548 -8.28 -28.78 19.88
C LEU A 548 -7.70 -28.72 21.27
N SER A 549 -6.39 -28.85 21.34
CA SER A 549 -5.65 -28.43 22.50
C SER A 549 -5.08 -27.04 22.23
N THR A 550 -5.63 -26.03 22.90
CA THR A 550 -5.13 -24.64 22.85
C THR A 550 -4.25 -24.28 24.04
N SER A 551 -4.15 -25.13 25.08
CA SER A 551 -3.36 -24.83 26.27
C SER A 551 -1.86 -24.80 25.95
N SER A 552 -1.22 -23.68 26.28
CA SER A 552 0.23 -23.50 26.24
C SER A 552 0.91 -23.95 27.54
N THR A 553 0.23 -24.72 28.41
CA THR A 553 0.81 -25.21 29.67
C THR A 553 1.84 -26.32 29.40
N SER A 554 2.96 -25.93 28.83
CA SER A 554 4.24 -26.60 28.96
C SER A 554 4.76 -26.28 30.36
N ARG A 555 4.51 -27.18 31.31
CA ARG A 555 5.53 -27.51 32.31
C ARG A 555 6.38 -28.63 31.72
N ALA A 556 6.91 -28.45 30.50
CA ALA A 556 8.00 -29.29 30.01
C ALA A 556 9.30 -28.60 30.41
N ARG A 557 10.04 -29.21 31.35
CA ARG A 557 11.47 -28.95 31.48
C ARG A 557 12.09 -29.12 30.08
N PRO A 558 12.99 -28.24 29.63
CA PRO A 558 13.63 -28.41 28.33
C PRO A 558 14.40 -29.73 28.35
N ALA A 559 13.94 -30.69 27.55
CA ALA A 559 14.77 -31.82 27.17
C ALA A 559 15.85 -31.25 26.25
N ILE A 560 17.08 -31.18 26.75
CA ILE A 560 18.26 -30.89 25.97
C ILE A 560 18.37 -32.00 24.92
N ALA A 561 18.10 -31.68 23.66
CA ALA A 561 18.40 -32.58 22.55
C ALA A 561 19.94 -32.68 22.40
N PRO A 562 20.48 -33.90 22.17
CA PRO A 562 21.91 -34.09 21.97
C PRO A 562 22.35 -33.43 20.66
N ARG A 563 23.48 -32.70 20.71
CA ARG A 563 24.13 -32.15 19.50
C ARG A 563 24.47 -33.27 18.52
N PRO A 564 24.40 -33.03 17.20
CA PRO A 564 24.88 -33.98 16.19
C PRO A 564 26.40 -34.21 16.35
N PRO A 565 26.91 -35.40 15.99
CA PRO A 565 28.33 -35.72 16.08
C PRO A 565 29.14 -34.84 15.11
N ILE A 566 30.25 -34.31 15.62
CA ILE A 566 31.26 -33.60 14.84
C ILE A 566 31.95 -34.63 13.91
N PRO A 567 32.14 -34.34 12.61
CA PRO A 567 32.91 -35.18 11.70
C PRO A 567 34.32 -35.46 12.23
N ALA A 568 34.85 -36.66 11.93
CA ALA A 568 36.04 -37.24 12.56
C ALA A 568 37.38 -36.50 12.35
N GLU A 569 37.38 -35.34 11.70
CA GLU A 569 38.61 -34.65 11.26
C GLU A 569 39.12 -33.59 12.26
N VAL A 570 38.36 -33.30 13.33
CA VAL A 570 38.73 -32.27 14.32
C VAL A 570 38.75 -32.85 15.74
N ARG A 571 39.77 -33.68 16.03
CA ARG A 571 40.11 -34.13 17.39
C ARG A 571 41.62 -34.07 17.62
N ARG A 572 42.09 -33.08 18.40
CA ARG A 572 43.28 -33.19 19.28
C ARG A 572 43.07 -32.25 20.47
N SER A 573 42.59 -32.78 21.59
CA SER A 573 43.31 -33.37 22.72
C SER A 573 43.58 -32.36 23.83
N SER A 574 42.72 -32.46 24.85
CA SER A 574 42.69 -31.78 26.14
C SER A 574 43.92 -32.02 27.02
N ARG A 575 44.22 -31.05 27.88
CA ARG A 575 44.64 -31.28 29.27
C ARG A 575 44.12 -30.17 30.19
N SER A 576 43.99 -30.52 31.47
CA SER A 576 42.93 -30.15 32.40
C SER A 576 43.41 -29.34 33.63
N LEU A 577 42.52 -28.45 34.13
CA LEU A 577 42.31 -27.99 35.54
C LEU A 577 43.47 -27.23 36.24
N PRO A 578 43.25 -26.46 37.35
CA PRO A 578 42.05 -26.29 38.19
C PRO A 578 41.68 -24.84 38.61
N SER A 579 40.63 -24.78 39.44
CA SER A 579 39.91 -23.71 40.17
C SER A 579 40.69 -22.84 41.18
N SER A 580 40.18 -21.63 41.49
CA SER A 580 39.83 -21.09 42.85
C SER A 580 39.75 -19.54 42.85
N THR A 581 38.58 -18.92 43.12
CA THR A 581 38.15 -18.18 44.35
C THR A 581 38.58 -16.70 44.51
N LEU A 582 37.59 -15.84 44.84
CA LEU A 582 37.63 -14.56 45.62
C LEU A 582 38.43 -13.39 44.95
N SER A 583 38.15 -12.09 45.07
CA SER A 583 37.20 -11.20 45.76
C SER A 583 37.45 -9.75 45.24
N ASP A 584 36.47 -8.85 45.33
CA ASP A 584 36.53 -7.37 45.21
C ASP A 584 37.63 -6.69 46.08
N PRO A 585 37.80 -5.33 46.11
CA PRO A 585 37.82 -4.27 45.06
C PRO A 585 39.00 -3.25 45.31
N ASP A 586 38.88 -2.00 44.82
CA ASP A 586 39.73 -0.80 45.04
C ASP A 586 41.04 -0.70 44.22
N GLY A 587 41.49 0.43 43.68
CA GLY A 587 41.09 1.83 43.72
C GLY A 587 42.23 2.68 43.13
N ALA A 588 41.88 3.88 42.63
CA ALA A 588 42.66 5.12 42.52
C ALA A 588 44.06 5.08 41.85
N ASP A 589 44.21 5.74 40.70
CA ASP A 589 44.80 7.09 40.52
C ASP A 589 46.32 7.15 40.68
N THR A 590 47.03 7.61 39.64
CA THR A 590 47.78 8.89 39.62
C THR A 590 48.85 8.95 38.51
N GLU A 591 48.70 9.99 37.69
CA GLU A 591 49.72 10.97 37.27
C GLU A 591 50.97 10.53 36.47
N SER A 592 50.91 10.91 35.18
CA SER A 592 51.94 11.49 34.30
C SER A 592 53.04 12.33 34.99
N PRO A 593 54.28 12.45 34.43
CA PRO A 593 54.55 13.47 33.39
C PRO A 593 55.61 13.09 32.32
N VAL A 594 55.38 13.46 31.06
CA VAL A 594 56.04 14.55 30.27
C VAL A 594 57.52 14.31 29.90
N ASP A 595 57.69 13.79 28.68
CA ASP A 595 58.27 14.48 27.51
C ASP A 595 59.79 14.70 27.34
N THR A 596 60.13 14.67 26.04
CA THR A 596 61.29 15.22 25.32
C THR A 596 62.61 14.44 25.22
N ALA A 597 62.88 14.04 23.97
CA ALA A 597 64.13 14.22 23.21
C ALA A 597 65.38 13.42 23.66
N ALA A 598 66.29 12.97 22.81
CA ALA A 598 66.44 12.82 21.38
C ALA A 598 67.79 12.09 21.18
N ILE A 599 67.86 11.20 20.17
CA ILE A 599 68.99 11.03 19.23
C ILE A 599 70.34 10.62 19.85
N GLU A 600 70.64 9.31 19.89
CA GLU A 600 71.49 8.56 18.94
C GLU A 600 73.02 8.61 19.21
N ALA A 601 73.58 7.43 19.51
CA ALA A 601 74.85 6.85 19.01
C ALA A 601 75.16 5.62 19.90
N HIS A 602 75.59 4.44 19.44
CA HIS A 602 76.08 3.97 18.15
C HIS A 602 76.17 2.43 18.16
N ALA A 603 76.18 1.85 16.96
CA ALA A 603 76.86 0.60 16.55
C ALA A 603 76.17 -0.77 16.73
N GLY A 604 76.10 -1.51 15.60
CA GLY A 604 76.26 -2.97 15.64
C GLY A 604 75.31 -3.84 14.82
N ASN A 605 75.20 -3.58 13.51
CA ASN A 605 74.85 -4.49 12.39
C ASN A 605 73.92 -5.72 12.60
N ILE A 606 72.88 -5.76 11.73
CA ILE A 606 72.00 -6.88 11.32
C ILE A 606 70.73 -7.10 12.16
N LYS A 607 69.56 -6.54 11.75
CA LYS A 607 68.20 -7.04 12.04
C LYS A 607 67.17 -6.69 10.96
N SER A 608 66.39 -7.67 10.53
CA SER A 608 65.31 -7.59 9.54
C SER A 608 63.95 -7.25 10.17
N VAL A 609 63.22 -6.32 9.53
CA VAL A 609 61.77 -6.28 9.23
C VAL A 609 61.33 -4.80 9.18
N GLU A 610 60.87 -4.38 8.01
CA GLU A 610 60.45 -3.01 7.64
C GLU A 610 59.23 -2.53 8.43
N THR A 611 59.30 -1.30 8.96
CA THR A 611 58.14 -0.53 9.43
C THR A 611 57.72 0.45 8.33
N HIS A 612 56.56 0.22 7.72
CA HIS A 612 55.91 1.22 6.87
C HIS A 612 55.25 2.30 7.74
N THR A 613 55.80 3.52 7.71
CA THR A 613 55.11 4.74 8.11
C THR A 613 54.01 5.06 7.08
N PHE A 614 52.77 5.16 7.54
CA PHE A 614 51.60 5.52 6.74
C PHE A 614 51.57 7.04 6.55
N GLU A 615 52.00 7.54 5.38
CA GLU A 615 51.75 8.93 4.98
C GLU A 615 50.31 9.04 4.44
N LEU A 616 49.48 9.87 5.10
CA LEU A 616 48.13 10.19 4.61
C LEU A 616 48.23 10.98 3.29
N PRO A 617 47.45 10.64 2.26
CA PRO A 617 47.46 11.38 1.01
C PRO A 617 47.00 12.84 1.20
N PRO A 618 47.53 13.80 0.42
CA PRO A 618 47.15 15.22 0.53
C PRO A 618 45.65 15.39 0.23
N LEU A 619 44.96 16.17 1.07
CA LEU A 619 43.53 16.45 0.89
C LEU A 619 43.25 17.13 -0.45
N THR A 620 42.22 16.68 -1.14
CA THR A 620 41.72 17.34 -2.35
C THR A 620 41.16 18.73 -2.03
N GLN A 621 41.17 19.63 -3.00
CA GLN A 621 40.63 21.00 -2.85
C GLN A 621 39.17 21.03 -2.35
N GLY A 622 38.35 20.05 -2.73
CA GLY A 622 36.99 19.89 -2.21
C GLY A 622 36.91 19.39 -0.77
N GLN A 623 37.87 18.57 -0.33
CA GLN A 623 37.99 18.16 1.08
C GLN A 623 38.44 19.35 1.95
N LEU A 624 39.33 20.20 1.45
CA LEU A 624 39.74 21.44 2.12
C LEU A 624 38.59 22.45 2.26
N SER A 625 37.78 22.65 1.21
CA SER A 625 36.62 23.55 1.29
C SER A 625 35.56 23.07 2.27
N LEU A 626 35.33 21.76 2.33
CA LEU A 626 34.38 21.14 3.24
C LEU A 626 34.88 21.21 4.70
N LEU A 627 36.16 20.93 4.93
CA LEU A 627 36.80 21.09 6.24
C LEU A 627 36.73 22.56 6.70
N TYR A 628 36.94 23.51 5.80
CA TYR A 628 36.79 24.94 6.07
C TYR A 628 35.35 25.31 6.45
N ALA A 629 34.36 24.87 5.67
CA ALA A 629 32.94 25.13 5.95
C ALA A 629 32.44 24.47 7.26
N TYR A 630 33.01 23.31 7.63
CA TYR A 630 32.74 22.63 8.89
C TYR A 630 33.41 23.31 10.10
N THR A 631 34.60 23.87 9.92
CA THR A 631 35.36 24.50 11.02
C THR A 631 35.06 25.98 11.21
N ASN A 632 34.58 26.67 10.18
CA ASN A 632 34.25 28.10 10.19
C ASN A 632 32.81 28.32 9.67
N PRO A 633 31.78 28.11 10.51
CA PRO A 633 30.40 28.36 10.11
C PRO A 633 30.14 29.86 9.84
N PRO A 634 29.16 30.24 8.99
CA PRO A 634 28.72 31.62 8.84
C PRO A 634 28.40 32.28 10.18
N PRO A 635 28.85 33.53 10.37
CA PRO A 635 28.58 34.28 11.60
C PRO A 635 27.09 34.56 11.72
N GLU A 636 26.62 34.70 12.97
CA GLU A 636 25.23 35.04 13.29
C GLU A 636 24.73 36.28 12.50
N SER A 637 25.61 37.28 12.33
CA SER A 637 25.32 38.48 11.53
C SER A 637 24.97 38.21 10.07
N ALA A 638 25.53 37.15 9.45
CA ALA A 638 25.22 36.77 8.07
C ALA A 638 23.86 36.06 7.97
N LEU A 639 23.52 35.21 8.94
CA LEU A 639 22.21 34.55 9.03
C LEU A 639 21.10 35.58 9.31
N THR A 640 21.36 36.55 10.19
CA THR A 640 20.45 37.67 10.47
C THR A 640 20.24 38.55 9.24
N ALA A 641 21.31 38.87 8.50
CA ALA A 641 21.19 39.62 7.25
C ALA A 641 20.39 38.86 6.18
N PHE A 642 20.49 37.54 6.14
CA PHE A 642 19.69 36.69 5.27
C PHE A 642 18.22 36.67 5.68
N ALA A 643 17.91 36.39 6.94
CA ALA A 643 16.54 36.38 7.47
C ALA A 643 15.82 37.72 7.25
N ASN A 644 16.52 38.85 7.44
CA ASN A 644 15.99 40.18 7.16
C ASN A 644 15.72 40.42 5.67
N ARG A 645 16.57 39.90 4.76
CA ARG A 645 16.41 40.05 3.31
C ARG A 645 15.18 39.33 2.78
N ILE A 646 14.85 38.19 3.36
CA ILE A 646 13.65 37.41 3.00
C ILE A 646 12.41 37.83 3.81
N ALA A 647 12.52 38.83 4.69
CA ALA A 647 11.41 39.45 5.41
C ALA A 647 10.44 38.42 6.06
N ILE A 648 10.97 37.46 6.84
CA ILE A 648 10.15 36.49 7.58
C ILE A 648 9.27 37.24 8.59
N PRO A 649 7.93 37.22 8.48
CA PRO A 649 7.06 38.06 9.30
C PRO A 649 6.78 37.46 10.68
N ASP A 650 6.79 38.28 11.74
CA ASP A 650 6.04 38.00 12.98
C ASP A 650 4.56 38.37 12.75
N PRO A 651 3.63 37.39 12.73
CA PRO A 651 2.22 37.64 12.46
C PRO A 651 1.48 38.41 13.57
N LYS A 652 2.07 38.64 14.76
CA LYS A 652 1.43 39.38 15.86
C LYS A 652 1.87 40.83 16.00
N THR A 653 3.09 41.17 15.55
CA THR A 653 3.70 42.49 15.82
C THR A 653 4.13 43.22 14.54
N GLY A 654 4.33 42.53 13.42
CA GLY A 654 4.87 43.13 12.20
C GLY A 654 6.34 43.55 12.29
N GLU A 655 7.04 43.19 13.38
CA GLU A 655 8.47 43.46 13.56
C GLU A 655 9.37 42.29 13.07
N PRO A 656 10.67 42.54 12.78
CA PRO A 656 11.64 41.49 12.47
C PRO A 656 11.90 40.58 13.68
N LEU A 657 12.12 39.27 13.41
CA LEU A 657 12.20 38.16 14.38
C LEU A 657 13.13 38.38 15.59
N SER A 658 12.79 37.74 16.73
CA SER A 658 13.65 37.67 17.92
C SER A 658 14.84 36.73 17.71
N LEU A 659 16.05 37.24 17.94
CA LEU A 659 17.27 36.84 17.23
C LEU A 659 17.76 35.37 17.41
N ALA A 660 17.62 34.72 18.57
CA ALA A 660 18.43 33.51 18.83
C ALA A 660 17.82 32.17 18.35
N SER A 661 16.52 31.93 18.59
CA SER A 661 15.90 30.62 18.31
C SER A 661 15.48 30.41 16.85
N ASP A 662 15.45 31.49 16.08
CA ASP A 662 15.03 31.49 14.67
C ASP A 662 16.21 31.42 13.71
N LEU A 663 17.40 31.89 14.12
CA LEU A 663 18.62 31.71 13.32
C LEU A 663 19.05 30.24 13.22
N ALA A 664 18.79 29.44 14.26
CA ALA A 664 19.04 28.00 14.26
C ALA A 664 18.24 27.24 13.18
N ILE A 665 16.94 27.55 13.03
CA ILE A 665 16.10 26.89 12.02
C ILE A 665 16.38 27.43 10.61
N VAL A 666 16.75 28.71 10.51
CA VAL A 666 17.22 29.33 9.26
C VAL A 666 18.52 28.69 8.81
N GLU A 667 19.45 28.47 9.72
CA GLU A 667 20.69 27.74 9.44
C GLU A 667 20.42 26.30 9.04
N GLN A 668 19.56 25.59 9.77
CA GLN A 668 19.14 24.24 9.39
C GLN A 668 18.58 24.20 7.97
N ALA A 669 17.77 25.19 7.56
CA ALA A 669 17.21 25.29 6.21
C ALA A 669 18.28 25.48 5.11
N LEU A 670 19.45 26.01 5.47
CA LEU A 670 20.60 26.26 4.58
C LEU A 670 21.58 25.07 4.47
N ILE A 671 21.42 24.05 5.31
CA ILE A 671 22.28 22.86 5.32
C ILE A 671 21.61 21.75 4.51
N HIS A 672 22.15 21.47 3.33
CA HIS A 672 21.71 20.32 2.53
C HIS A 672 22.20 19.02 3.16
N GLU A 673 21.44 17.93 3.04
CA GLU A 673 21.78 16.61 3.63
C GLU A 673 23.18 16.11 3.23
N SER A 674 23.56 16.31 1.96
CA SER A 674 24.86 15.88 1.42
C SER A 674 26.07 16.60 2.03
N PHE A 675 25.87 17.69 2.77
CA PHE A 675 26.93 18.32 3.55
C PHE A 675 27.50 17.37 4.60
N TRP A 676 26.62 16.70 5.36
CA TRP A 676 27.01 15.79 6.44
C TRP A 676 27.61 14.48 5.93
N ASP A 677 27.18 14.01 4.76
CA ASP A 677 27.83 12.88 4.07
C ASP A 677 29.28 13.17 3.74
N GLY A 678 29.54 14.39 3.23
CA GLY A 678 30.90 14.85 2.99
C GLY A 678 31.72 14.91 4.27
N VAL A 679 31.15 15.44 5.37
CA VAL A 679 31.87 15.62 6.64
C VAL A 679 32.24 14.25 7.23
N ARG A 680 31.34 13.28 7.19
CA ARG A 680 31.60 11.89 7.59
C ARG A 680 32.72 11.25 6.77
N ALA A 681 32.66 11.39 5.44
CA ALA A 681 33.71 10.89 4.56
C ALA A 681 35.09 11.52 4.85
N LEU A 682 35.13 12.71 5.46
CA LEU A 682 36.36 13.37 5.90
C LEU A 682 36.81 12.92 7.30
N GLN A 683 35.88 12.57 8.19
CA GLN A 683 36.16 11.97 9.51
C GLN A 683 36.86 10.61 9.39
N ASP A 684 36.50 9.81 8.39
CA ASP A 684 37.13 8.50 8.12
C ASP A 684 38.59 8.62 7.68
N VAL A 685 38.96 9.76 7.08
CA VAL A 685 40.31 10.03 6.56
C VAL A 685 41.15 10.86 7.54
N LEU A 686 40.51 11.75 8.31
CA LEU A 686 41.12 12.60 9.32
C LEU A 686 40.22 12.56 10.56
N PRO A 687 40.71 12.10 11.73
CA PRO A 687 39.94 12.14 12.96
C PRO A 687 39.68 13.61 13.35
N LEU A 688 38.57 14.16 12.88
CA LEU A 688 38.12 15.50 13.23
C LEU A 688 37.83 15.50 14.73
N ALA A 689 38.39 16.49 15.46
CA ALA A 689 38.31 16.55 16.91
C ALA A 689 36.88 16.35 17.44
N PRO A 690 36.69 15.63 18.57
CA PRO A 690 35.37 15.36 19.13
C PRO A 690 34.61 16.66 19.42
N ALA A 691 33.27 16.59 19.35
CA ALA A 691 32.34 17.71 19.45
C ALA A 691 32.55 18.64 20.66
N ASN A 692 33.22 18.16 21.72
CA ASN A 692 33.44 18.86 22.99
C ASN A 692 34.74 19.68 23.08
N ASN A 693 35.17 20.38 22.02
CA ASN A 693 36.32 21.29 22.13
C ASN A 693 35.89 22.69 22.62
N PRO A 694 36.23 23.09 23.86
CA PRO A 694 35.75 24.34 24.49
C PRO A 694 36.31 25.62 23.85
N THR A 695 37.21 25.51 22.87
CA THR A 695 37.78 26.66 22.13
C THR A 695 36.97 27.06 20.88
N ARG A 696 35.97 26.25 20.46
CA ARG A 696 35.03 26.63 19.40
C ARG A 696 33.97 27.58 19.97
N ARG A 697 34.28 28.89 20.02
CA ARG A 697 33.37 29.93 20.53
C ARG A 697 32.26 30.37 19.55
N TYR A 698 32.09 29.69 18.42
CA TYR A 698 31.04 29.96 17.44
C TYR A 698 30.31 28.66 17.06
N THR A 699 29.59 28.07 18.01
CA THR A 699 28.80 26.84 17.80
C THR A 699 27.42 27.18 17.24
N ASN A 700 27.33 27.23 15.92
CA ASN A 700 26.07 27.26 15.18
C ASN A 700 25.66 25.84 14.68
N PHE A 701 26.49 24.82 14.96
CA PHE A 701 26.09 23.42 14.85
C PHE A 701 25.36 23.01 16.13
N HIS A 702 24.04 23.10 16.12
CA HIS A 702 23.23 22.62 17.21
C HIS A 702 23.31 21.08 17.33
N ASP A 703 23.86 20.61 18.44
CA ASP A 703 23.63 19.29 19.06
C ASP A 703 22.16 19.08 19.49
N ILE A 704 21.19 19.68 18.79
CA ILE A 704 19.78 19.42 19.04
C ILE A 704 19.49 18.05 18.41
N ARG A 705 19.57 17.02 19.26
CA ARG A 705 19.03 15.69 18.96
C ARG A 705 17.60 15.83 18.46
N LEU A 706 17.34 15.38 17.24
CA LEU A 706 15.98 15.15 16.76
C LEU A 706 15.42 13.91 17.48
N SER A 707 14.92 14.10 18.71
CA SER A 707 14.22 13.15 19.58
C SER A 707 15.01 11.97 20.16
N ASP A 708 14.56 11.49 21.33
CA ASP A 708 15.11 10.39 22.12
C ASP A 708 14.93 9.01 21.41
N SER A 709 15.70 8.77 20.35
CA SER A 709 15.85 7.43 19.75
C SER A 709 17.01 6.68 20.42
N PRO A 710 16.85 5.39 20.80
CA PRO A 710 17.88 4.62 21.51
C PRO A 710 18.99 4.07 20.60
N THR A 711 19.32 4.77 19.50
CA THR A 711 20.32 4.33 18.51
C THR A 711 21.54 5.25 18.53
N THR A 712 22.71 4.64 18.63
CA THR A 712 24.05 5.23 18.86
C THR A 712 24.65 6.01 17.69
N SER A 713 23.86 6.66 16.81
CA SER A 713 24.41 7.55 15.77
C SER A 713 23.95 8.99 15.98
N GLU A 714 24.88 9.92 16.11
CA GLU A 714 24.62 11.36 16.21
C GLU A 714 23.91 11.87 14.94
N VAL A 715 22.64 12.30 15.07
CA VAL A 715 21.86 12.83 13.94
C VAL A 715 22.04 14.35 13.89
N HIS A 716 22.81 14.84 12.91
CA HIS A 716 23.01 16.28 12.71
C HIS A 716 21.82 16.94 11.97
N ALA A 717 21.55 18.20 12.28
CA ALA A 717 20.46 18.97 11.66
C ALA A 717 20.73 19.24 10.16
N HIS A 718 19.75 18.97 9.31
CA HIS A 718 19.75 19.28 7.88
C HIS A 718 18.33 19.70 7.42
N ASN A 719 18.23 20.23 6.20
CA ASN A 719 17.02 20.86 5.70
C ASN A 719 15.96 19.91 5.14
N GLY A 720 16.22 18.59 5.07
CA GLY A 720 15.41 17.62 4.32
C GLY A 720 13.94 17.55 4.78
N SER A 721 13.69 17.48 6.09
CA SER A 721 12.33 17.44 6.64
C SER A 721 11.56 18.75 6.41
N LEU A 722 12.24 19.89 6.59
CA LEU A 722 11.70 21.21 6.30
C LEU A 722 11.39 21.38 4.81
N ALA A 723 12.26 20.87 3.93
CA ALA A 723 12.09 20.92 2.49
C ALA A 723 10.90 20.06 2.02
N ALA A 724 10.68 18.88 2.61
CA ALA A 724 9.51 18.05 2.30
C ALA A 724 8.20 18.76 2.68
N LEU A 725 8.17 19.38 3.86
CA LEU A 725 7.02 20.16 4.34
C LEU A 725 6.76 21.38 3.45
N GLY A 726 7.79 22.16 3.16
CA GLY A 726 7.69 23.33 2.30
C GLY A 726 7.31 23.00 0.87
N ASN A 727 7.75 21.85 0.32
CA ASN A 727 7.34 21.38 -1.00
C ASN A 727 5.83 21.12 -1.07
N SER A 728 5.28 20.48 -0.03
CA SER A 728 3.84 20.20 0.06
C SER A 728 3.02 21.50 0.17
N LEU A 729 3.49 22.45 0.97
CA LEU A 729 2.85 23.76 1.15
C LEU A 729 2.90 24.61 -0.12
N LEU A 730 4.07 24.72 -0.76
CA LEU A 730 4.24 25.44 -2.03
C LEU A 730 3.37 24.86 -3.14
N GLY A 731 3.31 23.53 -3.25
CA GLY A 731 2.41 22.85 -4.19
C GLY A 731 0.95 23.15 -3.93
N THR A 732 0.54 23.17 -2.66
CA THR A 732 -0.84 23.50 -2.25
C THR A 732 -1.20 24.95 -2.58
N PHE A 733 -0.37 25.92 -2.17
CA PHE A 733 -0.62 27.35 -2.42
C PHE A 733 -0.59 27.69 -3.91
N ALA A 734 0.32 27.09 -4.68
CA ALA A 734 0.38 27.28 -6.12
C ALA A 734 -0.84 26.67 -6.82
N THR A 735 -1.29 25.48 -6.40
CA THR A 735 -2.47 24.83 -6.96
C THR A 735 -3.73 25.62 -6.66
N GLU A 736 -3.90 26.08 -5.42
CA GLU A 736 -5.00 26.96 -5.00
C GLU A 736 -5.05 28.21 -5.88
N LEU A 737 -3.93 28.94 -5.99
CA LEU A 737 -3.89 30.19 -6.77
C LEU A 737 -4.09 29.97 -8.28
N VAL A 738 -3.56 28.88 -8.85
CA VAL A 738 -3.74 28.57 -10.29
C VAL A 738 -5.20 28.22 -10.58
N LEU A 739 -5.87 27.46 -9.71
CA LEU A 739 -7.28 27.10 -9.87
C LEU A 739 -8.21 28.30 -9.62
N GLU A 740 -7.89 29.17 -8.66
CA GLU A 740 -8.62 30.42 -8.42
C GLU A 740 -8.46 31.40 -9.60
N SER A 741 -7.26 31.48 -10.19
CA SER A 741 -6.96 32.45 -11.25
C SER A 741 -7.42 31.97 -12.63
N PHE A 742 -7.38 30.66 -12.87
CA PHE A 742 -7.70 30.04 -14.16
C PHE A 742 -8.50 28.74 -13.95
N PRO A 743 -9.77 28.84 -13.53
CA PRO A 743 -10.59 27.69 -13.15
C PRO A 743 -10.83 26.70 -14.30
N ASN A 744 -10.73 27.18 -15.54
CA ASN A 744 -10.97 26.38 -16.72
C ASN A 744 -9.74 25.60 -17.19
N LEU A 745 -8.53 25.83 -16.64
CA LEU A 745 -7.31 25.19 -17.12
C LEU A 745 -7.42 23.65 -17.11
N PRO A 746 -7.09 22.96 -18.21
CA PRO A 746 -7.05 21.50 -18.24
C PRO A 746 -6.00 20.97 -17.25
N THR A 747 -6.28 19.84 -16.61
CA THR A 747 -5.44 19.26 -15.54
C THR A 747 -3.95 19.17 -15.88
N ARG A 748 -3.59 18.85 -17.14
CA ARG A 748 -2.18 18.80 -17.58
C ARG A 748 -1.53 20.19 -17.59
N ALA A 749 -2.26 21.20 -18.07
CA ALA A 749 -1.80 22.59 -18.07
C ALA A 749 -1.75 23.14 -16.63
N THR A 750 -2.69 22.78 -15.76
CA THR A 750 -2.67 23.12 -14.33
C THR A 750 -1.43 22.56 -13.64
N LYS A 751 -1.09 21.28 -13.87
CA LYS A 751 0.13 20.66 -13.30
C LYS A 751 1.41 21.33 -13.82
N ALA A 752 1.45 21.65 -15.11
CA ALA A 752 2.58 22.35 -15.70
C ALA A 752 2.71 23.80 -15.19
N ALA A 753 1.59 24.49 -14.98
CA ALA A 753 1.53 25.81 -14.38
C ALA A 753 2.08 25.79 -12.95
N VAL A 754 1.60 24.88 -12.09
CA VAL A 754 2.13 24.72 -10.72
C VAL A 754 3.65 24.48 -10.75
N THR A 755 4.13 23.63 -11.65
CA THR A 755 5.57 23.37 -11.83
C THR A 755 6.34 24.60 -12.32
N LEU A 756 5.74 25.43 -13.19
CA LEU A 756 6.36 26.66 -13.67
C LEU A 756 6.66 27.65 -12.53
N TYR A 757 5.81 27.70 -11.50
CA TYR A 757 5.95 28.68 -10.41
C TYR A 757 6.70 28.13 -9.19
N VAL A 758 6.46 26.88 -8.80
CA VAL A 758 7.09 26.27 -7.61
C VAL A 758 7.88 25.00 -7.93
N GLY A 759 8.28 24.81 -9.19
CA GLY A 759 9.17 23.73 -9.59
C GLY A 759 10.64 23.99 -9.24
N PRO A 760 11.50 22.96 -9.31
CA PRO A 760 12.90 23.03 -8.85
C PRO A 760 13.68 24.22 -9.40
N LYS A 761 13.60 24.48 -10.72
CA LYS A 761 14.31 25.60 -11.36
C LYS A 761 13.85 26.98 -10.88
N SER A 762 12.54 27.14 -10.69
CA SER A 762 11.94 28.39 -10.22
C SER A 762 12.32 28.65 -8.76
N LEU A 763 12.27 27.61 -7.92
CA LEU A 763 12.70 27.67 -6.53
C LEU A 763 14.20 27.95 -6.39
N ALA A 764 15.03 27.28 -7.20
CA ALA A 764 16.47 27.52 -7.26
C ALA A 764 16.80 28.94 -7.69
N ALA A 765 16.08 29.48 -8.69
CA ALA A 765 16.25 30.85 -9.15
C ALA A 765 15.89 31.86 -8.06
N VAL A 766 14.84 31.62 -7.28
CA VAL A 766 14.45 32.49 -6.16
C VAL A 766 15.52 32.46 -5.06
N ALA A 767 15.92 31.27 -4.60
CA ALA A 767 16.93 31.17 -3.55
C ALA A 767 18.32 31.68 -4.02
N GLY A 768 18.68 31.45 -5.28
CA GLY A 768 19.97 31.84 -5.84
C GLY A 768 20.07 33.32 -6.21
N HIS A 769 19.12 33.83 -7.01
CA HIS A 769 19.17 35.18 -7.57
C HIS A 769 18.47 36.24 -6.73
N LEU A 770 17.34 35.92 -6.09
CA LEU A 770 16.60 36.89 -5.28
C LEU A 770 17.09 36.91 -3.84
N TRP A 771 17.37 35.75 -3.26
CA TRP A 771 17.76 35.67 -1.85
C TRP A 771 19.29 35.67 -1.64
N GLY A 772 20.07 35.37 -2.67
CA GLY A 772 21.54 35.41 -2.62
C GLY A 772 22.15 34.33 -1.75
N VAL A 773 21.55 33.13 -1.74
CA VAL A 773 21.93 32.03 -0.84
C VAL A 773 23.14 31.24 -1.38
N GLY A 774 23.50 31.43 -2.66
CA GLY A 774 24.63 30.76 -3.31
C GLY A 774 26.02 31.38 -3.09
N PRO A 775 27.09 30.65 -3.44
CA PRO A 775 28.48 31.11 -3.32
C PRO A 775 28.77 32.33 -4.21
N SER A 776 29.68 33.18 -3.73
CA SER A 776 30.19 34.35 -4.44
C SER A 776 30.90 34.00 -5.75
N ARG A 777 31.12 34.97 -6.64
CA ARG A 777 31.84 34.74 -7.93
C ARG A 777 33.23 34.12 -7.74
N LEU A 778 33.92 34.43 -6.64
CA LEU A 778 35.24 33.85 -6.31
C LEU A 778 35.14 32.38 -5.89
N GLU A 779 34.10 32.01 -5.16
CA GLU A 779 33.85 30.62 -4.72
C GLU A 779 33.32 29.74 -5.87
N LYS A 780 32.59 30.31 -6.83
CA LYS A 780 32.23 29.62 -8.09
C LYS A 780 33.45 29.23 -8.93
N ALA A 781 34.60 29.88 -8.75
CA ALA A 781 35.86 29.49 -9.39
C ALA A 781 36.56 28.31 -8.68
N LEU A 782 36.32 28.12 -7.38
CA LEU A 782 36.83 26.98 -6.59
C LEU A 782 35.97 25.72 -6.79
N VAL A 783 34.68 25.89 -7.08
CA VAL A 783 33.72 24.81 -7.34
C VAL A 783 33.54 24.66 -8.87
N GLY A 784 34.56 24.09 -9.52
CA GLY A 784 34.70 23.81 -10.97
C GLY A 784 33.55 24.20 -11.92
N HIS A 785 33.81 25.12 -12.83
CA HIS A 785 32.90 25.44 -13.93
C HIS A 785 33.14 24.47 -15.10
N GLU A 786 32.10 23.74 -15.53
CA GLU A 786 31.95 23.48 -16.97
C GLU A 786 31.18 24.68 -17.56
N PRO A 787 31.57 25.17 -18.75
CA PRO A 787 30.81 26.22 -19.42
C PRO A 787 29.50 25.63 -19.97
N PRO A 788 28.37 26.34 -19.88
CA PRO A 788 27.11 25.81 -20.39
C PRO A 788 27.19 25.64 -21.92
N PRO A 789 26.66 24.54 -22.49
CA PRO A 789 26.55 24.39 -23.93
C PRO A 789 25.63 25.48 -24.48
N ARG A 790 25.99 26.06 -25.64
CA ARG A 790 25.11 26.99 -26.34
C ARG A 790 23.79 26.27 -26.67
N PRO A 791 22.62 26.77 -26.24
CA PRO A 791 21.35 26.08 -26.40
C PRO A 791 20.98 25.94 -27.88
N SER A 792 20.46 24.77 -28.26
CA SER A 792 20.01 24.53 -29.63
C SER A 792 18.67 25.23 -29.90
N LYS A 793 18.34 25.48 -31.17
CA LYS A 793 17.02 26.01 -31.58
C LYS A 793 15.83 25.15 -31.16
N LYS A 794 16.05 23.86 -30.83
CA LYS A 794 15.02 22.97 -30.27
C LYS A 794 14.82 23.17 -28.76
N ASP A 795 15.86 23.52 -28.03
CA ASP A 795 15.78 23.83 -26.59
C ASP A 795 15.12 25.20 -26.34
N LEU A 796 15.15 26.07 -27.34
CA LEU A 796 14.41 27.35 -27.37
C LEU A 796 12.90 27.19 -27.62
N ALA A 797 12.41 26.00 -28.01
CA ALA A 797 10.99 25.75 -28.29
C ALA A 797 10.17 25.30 -27.06
N TYR A 798 10.84 24.97 -25.95
CA TYR A 798 10.23 24.69 -24.65
C TYR A 798 10.82 25.67 -23.63
N GLY A 799 10.35 26.91 -23.74
CA GLY A 799 11.01 28.11 -23.22
C GLY A 799 11.21 28.14 -21.71
N HIS A 800 12.47 28.29 -21.33
CA HIS A 800 12.88 29.27 -20.34
C HIS A 800 12.53 30.68 -20.86
N LEU A 801 11.91 31.52 -20.04
CA LEU A 801 11.92 32.96 -20.23
C LEU A 801 12.46 33.64 -18.97
N VAL A 802 13.71 34.05 -19.08
CA VAL A 802 14.28 35.17 -18.34
C VAL A 802 14.23 36.38 -19.27
N GLU A 803 13.82 37.52 -18.69
CA GLU A 803 13.88 38.92 -19.14
C GLU A 803 12.73 39.53 -19.97
N GLY A 804 11.87 40.26 -19.24
CA GLY A 804 11.19 41.48 -19.71
C GLY A 804 11.87 42.72 -19.12
N ARG A 805 12.14 43.69 -19.99
CA ARG A 805 13.13 44.78 -19.90
C ARG A 805 12.68 46.03 -19.13
N GLY A 806 13.65 46.70 -18.49
CA GLY A 806 13.58 48.12 -18.13
C GLY A 806 14.97 48.74 -17.84
N GLY A 807 15.46 49.61 -18.73
CA GLY A 807 16.34 50.75 -18.42
C GLY A 807 17.85 50.51 -18.21
N ALA A 808 18.67 51.21 -19.00
CA ALA A 808 20.13 51.15 -19.00
C ALA A 808 20.82 51.80 -17.79
N ARG A 809 22.00 51.28 -17.39
CA ARG A 809 23.14 52.11 -16.96
C ARG A 809 24.48 51.43 -17.22
N LYS A 810 25.32 52.11 -18.03
CA LYS A 810 26.77 51.88 -18.17
C LYS A 810 27.47 52.23 -16.85
N LEU A 811 28.51 51.48 -16.49
CA LEU A 811 29.70 52.08 -15.87
C LEU A 811 30.96 51.27 -16.22
N GLY A 812 31.96 52.01 -16.67
CA GLY A 812 33.26 51.56 -17.16
C GLY A 812 34.30 51.37 -16.05
N PRO A 813 35.60 51.54 -16.36
CA PRO A 813 36.68 50.81 -15.72
C PRO A 813 37.30 51.51 -14.49
N GLU A 814 37.73 50.65 -13.56
CA GLU A 814 38.79 50.79 -12.54
C GLU A 814 38.70 51.74 -11.32
N THR A 815 39.07 51.13 -10.18
CA THR A 815 39.67 51.65 -8.94
C THR A 815 38.85 52.49 -7.95
N GLY A 816 38.75 51.97 -6.72
CA GLY A 816 38.80 52.78 -5.49
C GLY A 816 37.76 52.49 -4.41
N ALA A 817 38.03 51.51 -3.55
CA ALA A 817 37.92 51.55 -2.06
C ALA A 817 37.77 50.13 -1.49
N LYS A 818 38.71 49.78 -0.61
CA LYS A 818 38.82 48.49 0.11
C LYS A 818 37.83 48.39 1.27
N GLU A 819 37.78 47.16 1.80
CA GLU A 819 37.38 46.73 3.15
C GLU A 819 35.89 46.39 3.30
N THR A 820 35.45 45.30 3.93
CA THR A 820 36.05 44.13 4.59
C THR A 820 34.87 43.15 4.80
N ALA A 821 35.14 41.86 4.99
CA ALA A 821 34.18 40.75 5.15
C ALA A 821 33.59 40.17 3.84
N GLY A 822 34.36 39.31 3.18
CA GLY A 822 33.77 38.25 2.36
C GLY A 822 32.90 37.38 3.27
N GLY A 823 31.58 37.59 3.21
CA GLY A 823 30.63 36.73 3.92
C GLY A 823 30.74 35.31 3.36
N PRO A 824 30.90 34.28 4.22
CA PRO A 824 30.89 32.90 3.76
C PRO A 824 29.56 32.59 3.05
N GLY A 825 29.61 31.84 1.94
CA GLY A 825 28.42 31.35 1.27
C GLY A 825 27.45 30.70 2.27
N LEU A 826 26.18 31.13 2.24
CA LEU A 826 25.18 30.69 3.23
C LEU A 826 24.79 29.22 3.04
N ILE A 827 24.89 28.69 1.82
CA ILE A 827 24.65 27.27 1.52
C ILE A 827 25.83 26.42 1.95
N ARG A 828 25.54 25.42 2.78
CA ARG A 828 26.47 24.34 3.11
C ARG A 828 26.07 23.10 2.31
N TRP A 829 26.78 22.85 1.20
CA TRP A 829 26.53 21.78 0.24
C TRP A 829 27.85 21.26 -0.36
N ASN A 830 27.88 19.99 -0.74
CA ASN A 830 29.03 19.36 -1.39
C ASN A 830 28.67 18.89 -2.81
N ARG A 831 29.54 19.18 -3.79
CA ARG A 831 29.32 18.93 -5.23
C ARG A 831 29.87 17.59 -5.74
N LYS A 832 30.61 16.82 -4.92
CA LYS A 832 31.18 15.55 -5.39
C LYS A 832 30.16 14.41 -5.32
N PRO A 833 30.07 13.55 -6.36
CA PRO A 833 29.42 12.25 -6.22
C PRO A 833 30.15 11.48 -5.12
N THR A 834 29.41 11.03 -4.12
CA THR A 834 29.97 10.31 -2.96
C THR A 834 30.38 8.89 -3.33
N THR A 835 29.85 8.32 -4.41
CA THR A 835 30.21 7.01 -4.98
C THR A 835 29.99 7.00 -6.50
N PRO A 836 30.55 6.00 -7.22
CA PRO A 836 30.31 5.81 -8.66
C PRO A 836 28.87 5.43 -9.04
N THR A 837 27.99 5.20 -8.06
CA THR A 837 26.61 4.71 -8.22
C THR A 837 25.54 5.77 -7.89
N LYS A 838 25.93 6.97 -7.45
CA LYS A 838 25.01 8.05 -7.06
C LYS A 838 25.33 9.30 -7.88
N ASP A 839 24.37 9.83 -8.62
CA ASP A 839 24.58 11.02 -9.44
C ASP A 839 24.91 12.23 -8.54
N ALA A 840 25.63 13.19 -9.13
CA ALA A 840 25.98 14.41 -8.42
C ALA A 840 24.71 15.26 -8.21
N VAL A 841 24.34 15.51 -6.95
CA VAL A 841 23.30 16.49 -6.61
C VAL A 841 23.58 17.78 -7.35
N LEU A 842 22.67 18.26 -8.20
CA LEU A 842 22.90 19.50 -8.94
C LEU A 842 22.78 20.69 -7.99
N PHE A 843 23.57 21.74 -8.26
CA PHE A 843 23.49 22.99 -7.49
C PHE A 843 22.07 23.57 -7.50
N GLU A 844 21.34 23.43 -8.62
CA GLU A 844 19.94 23.85 -8.74
C GLU A 844 19.03 23.11 -7.74
N ASP A 845 19.23 21.81 -7.53
CA ASP A 845 18.38 21.02 -6.64
C ASP A 845 18.65 21.34 -5.16
N ALA A 846 19.92 21.56 -4.79
CA ALA A 846 20.27 22.02 -3.45
C ALA A 846 19.66 23.40 -3.17
N MET A 847 19.69 24.31 -4.14
CA MET A 847 19.09 25.64 -4.06
C MET A 847 17.56 25.60 -3.95
N ALA A 848 16.91 24.71 -4.70
CA ALA A 848 15.48 24.47 -4.60
C ALA A 848 15.08 23.88 -3.24
N SER A 849 15.89 22.97 -2.70
CA SER A 849 15.72 22.39 -1.37
C SER A 849 15.73 23.46 -0.28
N VAL A 850 16.66 24.43 -0.35
CA VAL A 850 16.70 25.57 0.56
C VAL A 850 15.43 26.41 0.48
N ALA A 851 14.96 26.74 -0.74
CA ALA A 851 13.73 27.50 -0.92
C ALA A 851 12.52 26.81 -0.25
N ARG A 852 12.41 25.49 -0.41
CA ARG A 852 11.37 24.69 0.25
C ARG A 852 11.55 24.70 1.75
N ALA A 853 12.78 24.48 2.24
CA ALA A 853 13.06 24.41 3.66
C ALA A 853 12.75 25.71 4.40
N VAL A 854 13.00 26.87 3.79
CA VAL A 854 12.61 28.17 4.34
C VAL A 854 11.08 28.26 4.52
N VAL A 855 10.30 27.82 3.53
CA VAL A 855 8.82 27.80 3.64
C VAL A 855 8.37 26.84 4.75
N GLY A 856 8.99 25.66 4.84
CA GLY A 856 8.73 24.70 5.92
C GLY A 856 9.08 25.25 7.30
N ALA A 857 10.19 25.97 7.42
CA ALA A 857 10.62 26.61 8.66
C ALA A 857 9.63 27.70 9.11
N ILE A 858 9.16 28.53 8.18
CA ILE A 858 8.16 29.57 8.45
C ILE A 858 6.85 28.94 8.90
N TYR A 859 6.41 27.86 8.27
CA TYR A 859 5.22 27.14 8.71
C TYR A 859 5.38 26.56 10.13
N GLN A 860 6.52 25.94 10.42
CA GLN A 860 6.77 25.33 11.72
C GLN A 860 6.77 26.37 12.86
N LYS A 861 7.27 27.58 12.59
CA LYS A 861 7.39 28.64 13.60
C LYS A 861 6.18 29.58 13.67
N HIS A 862 5.60 29.94 12.53
CA HIS A 862 4.60 31.01 12.41
C HIS A 862 3.25 30.51 11.86
N GLY A 863 3.14 29.23 11.54
CA GLY A 863 1.90 28.59 11.11
C GLY A 863 1.54 28.84 9.65
N PHE A 864 0.39 28.30 9.26
CA PHE A 864 -0.08 28.24 7.88
C PHE A 864 -0.26 29.61 7.20
N VAL A 865 -0.82 30.59 7.92
CA VAL A 865 -1.13 31.91 7.36
C VAL A 865 0.15 32.67 6.98
N ALA A 866 1.17 32.63 7.83
CA ALA A 866 2.46 33.26 7.58
C ALA A 866 3.21 32.57 6.41
N ALA A 867 3.20 31.24 6.38
CA ALA A 867 3.79 30.47 5.28
C ALA A 867 3.10 30.74 3.94
N ARG A 868 1.78 30.88 3.93
CA ARG A 868 0.99 31.26 2.75
C ARG A 868 1.36 32.66 2.28
N ALA A 869 1.33 33.66 3.17
CA ALA A 869 1.69 35.05 2.83
C ALA A 869 3.12 35.15 2.26
N PHE A 870 4.07 34.46 2.88
CA PHE A 870 5.45 34.38 2.41
C PHE A 870 5.55 33.71 1.02
N ALA A 871 4.88 32.57 0.82
CA ALA A 871 4.87 31.88 -0.47
C ALA A 871 4.29 32.75 -1.58
N HIS A 872 3.23 33.50 -1.28
CA HIS A 872 2.65 34.47 -2.20
C HIS A 872 3.65 35.60 -2.54
N ALA A 873 4.32 36.18 -1.54
CA ALA A 873 5.25 37.29 -1.76
C ALA A 873 6.47 36.89 -2.61
N HIS A 874 7.04 35.69 -2.39
CA HIS A 874 8.32 35.30 -2.98
C HIS A 874 8.21 34.43 -4.24
N PHE A 875 7.16 33.62 -4.38
CA PHE A 875 7.02 32.67 -5.49
C PHE A 875 5.81 32.96 -6.37
N LEU A 876 4.67 33.30 -5.75
CA LEU A 876 3.39 33.38 -6.46
C LEU A 876 2.96 34.81 -6.84
N ALA A 877 3.73 35.85 -6.49
CA ALA A 877 3.38 37.23 -6.80
C ALA A 877 3.24 37.49 -8.32
N ARG A 878 3.99 36.73 -9.13
CA ARG A 878 3.93 36.79 -10.61
C ARG A 878 2.65 36.15 -11.19
N LEU A 879 1.96 35.33 -10.40
CA LEU A 879 0.68 34.71 -10.71
C LEU A 879 -0.52 35.59 -10.32
N ALA A 880 -0.33 36.63 -9.51
CA ALA A 880 -1.42 37.42 -8.97
C ALA A 880 -2.11 38.26 -10.06
N PRO A 881 -3.42 38.07 -10.34
CA PRO A 881 -4.16 39.03 -11.14
C PRO A 881 -4.34 40.34 -10.35
N PRO A 882 -4.28 41.52 -11.00
CA PRO A 882 -4.49 42.80 -10.33
C PRO A 882 -5.88 42.86 -9.67
N PRO A 883 -6.07 43.72 -8.65
CA PRO A 883 -7.29 43.76 -7.84
C PRO A 883 -8.56 44.26 -8.56
N SER A 884 -8.51 44.53 -9.87
CA SER A 884 -9.66 44.93 -10.68
C SER A 884 -9.93 43.92 -11.79
N THR A 885 -11.18 43.50 -11.92
CA THR A 885 -11.76 42.54 -12.88
C THR A 885 -11.72 42.97 -14.35
N THR A 886 -10.74 43.78 -14.75
CA THR A 886 -10.57 44.26 -16.12
C THR A 886 -9.10 44.11 -16.50
N LEU A 887 -8.85 43.22 -17.45
CA LEU A 887 -7.54 42.77 -17.97
C LEU A 887 -6.75 41.88 -17.00
N ALA A 888 -6.63 40.59 -17.39
CA ALA A 888 -5.59 39.71 -16.91
C ALA A 888 -4.24 40.46 -16.90
N SER A 889 -3.43 40.29 -15.86
CA SER A 889 -2.03 40.72 -15.95
C SER A 889 -1.45 40.10 -17.22
N PRO A 890 -1.00 40.91 -18.22
CA PRO A 890 -0.52 40.37 -19.48
C PRO A 890 0.61 39.36 -19.28
N SER A 891 1.35 39.45 -18.17
CA SER A 891 2.46 38.54 -17.86
C SER A 891 2.02 37.11 -17.56
N ALA A 892 1.01 36.90 -16.69
CA ALA A 892 0.64 35.55 -16.24
C ALA A 892 -0.05 34.74 -17.34
N ALA A 893 -0.94 35.36 -18.11
CA ALA A 893 -1.58 34.71 -19.26
C ALA A 893 -0.57 34.40 -20.38
N THR A 894 0.45 35.26 -20.56
CA THR A 894 1.53 35.03 -21.55
C THR A 894 2.39 33.84 -21.16
N ASP A 895 2.70 33.65 -19.88
CA ASP A 895 3.51 32.53 -19.38
C ASP A 895 2.79 31.17 -19.52
N LEU A 896 1.46 31.16 -19.44
CA LEU A 896 0.65 29.93 -19.52
C LEU A 896 0.20 29.57 -20.94
N THR A 897 0.20 30.54 -21.86
CA THR A 897 -0.19 30.33 -23.27
C THR A 897 0.59 29.19 -23.96
N PRO A 898 1.92 29.05 -23.77
CA PRO A 898 2.68 27.94 -24.36
C PRO A 898 2.28 26.54 -23.86
N LEU A 899 1.61 26.46 -22.71
CA LEU A 899 1.14 25.19 -22.12
C LEU A 899 -0.14 24.67 -22.79
N LEU A 900 -0.85 25.54 -23.54
CA LEU A 900 -2.10 25.22 -24.21
C LEU A 900 -1.87 24.95 -25.71
N LYS A 901 -1.62 23.67 -26.04
CA LYS A 901 -1.45 23.21 -27.43
C LYS A 901 -2.71 22.51 -27.91
N PHE A 902 -3.22 22.92 -29.07
CA PHE A 902 -4.43 22.35 -29.68
C PHE A 902 -4.13 21.67 -31.00
N THR A 903 -4.51 20.39 -31.13
CA THR A 903 -4.37 19.64 -32.38
C THR A 903 -5.57 19.84 -33.31
N GLN A 904 -6.78 19.96 -32.75
CA GLN A 904 -8.03 20.16 -33.50
C GLN A 904 -8.94 21.18 -32.79
N PRO A 905 -8.50 22.46 -32.65
CA PRO A 905 -9.20 23.48 -31.87
C PRO A 905 -10.64 23.71 -32.34
N THR A 906 -10.89 23.63 -33.66
CA THR A 906 -12.22 23.82 -34.24
C THR A 906 -13.23 22.77 -33.80
N LYS A 907 -12.83 21.49 -33.74
CA LYS A 907 -13.75 20.42 -33.30
C LYS A 907 -14.02 20.49 -31.81
N VAL A 908 -13.00 20.79 -31.03
CA VAL A 908 -13.12 20.94 -29.58
C VAL A 908 -14.03 22.12 -29.26
N LEU A 909 -13.84 23.26 -29.93
CA LEU A 909 -14.69 24.44 -29.77
C LEU A 909 -16.15 24.16 -30.16
N ALA A 910 -16.40 23.46 -31.28
CA ALA A 910 -17.75 23.08 -31.68
C ALA A 910 -18.43 22.13 -30.68
N ALA A 911 -17.68 21.16 -30.13
CA ALA A 911 -18.19 20.26 -29.09
C ALA A 911 -18.51 21.01 -27.79
N SER A 912 -17.67 21.97 -27.38
CA SER A 912 -17.93 22.82 -26.22
C SER A 912 -19.20 23.66 -26.40
N LEU A 913 -19.42 24.26 -27.57
CA LEU A 913 -20.65 25.02 -27.83
C LEU A 913 -21.89 24.14 -27.77
N ALA A 914 -21.83 22.92 -28.31
CA ALA A 914 -22.92 21.96 -28.26
C ALA A 914 -23.24 21.52 -26.81
N GLN A 915 -22.20 21.34 -25.97
CA GLN A 915 -22.36 20.98 -24.56
C GLN A 915 -23.14 22.06 -23.77
N TYR A 916 -22.94 23.33 -24.10
CA TYR A 916 -23.63 24.46 -23.45
C TYR A 916 -24.88 24.93 -24.20
N ASN A 917 -25.36 24.16 -25.17
CA ASN A 917 -26.55 24.47 -25.98
C ASN A 917 -26.48 25.86 -26.68
N LEU A 918 -25.28 26.24 -27.13
CA LEU A 918 -25.02 27.50 -27.82
C LEU A 918 -25.10 27.34 -29.36
N PRO A 919 -25.33 28.44 -30.11
CA PRO A 919 -25.41 28.40 -31.57
C PRO A 919 -24.17 27.76 -32.22
N PRO A 920 -24.33 27.10 -33.38
CA PRO A 920 -23.24 26.38 -34.03
C PRO A 920 -22.11 27.32 -34.47
N LEU A 921 -20.90 26.75 -34.53
CA LEU A 921 -19.67 27.45 -34.88
C LEU A 921 -19.68 27.93 -36.35
N ARG A 922 -19.34 29.19 -36.59
CA ARG A 922 -19.18 29.78 -37.92
C ARG A 922 -17.85 30.52 -38.06
N HIS A 923 -17.08 30.24 -39.11
CA HIS A 923 -15.91 31.04 -39.48
C HIS A 923 -16.30 32.08 -40.52
N ALA A 924 -15.73 33.28 -40.41
CA ALA A 924 -15.86 34.33 -41.40
C ALA A 924 -14.51 34.99 -41.67
N LEU A 925 -14.20 35.18 -42.96
CA LEU A 925 -13.02 35.96 -43.36
C LEU A 925 -13.29 37.44 -43.07
N LEU A 926 -12.47 38.06 -42.23
CA LEU A 926 -12.61 39.45 -41.83
C LEU A 926 -11.83 40.38 -42.76
N LYS A 927 -10.60 40.00 -43.10
CA LYS A 927 -9.70 40.80 -43.92
C LYS A 927 -8.75 39.90 -44.70
N GLU A 928 -8.38 40.32 -45.91
CA GLU A 928 -7.32 39.68 -46.66
C GLU A 928 -6.44 40.70 -47.38
N THR A 929 -5.17 40.35 -47.57
CA THR A 929 -4.24 41.11 -48.40
C THR A 929 -3.49 40.17 -49.32
N GLY A 930 -3.34 40.57 -50.59
CA GLY A 930 -2.47 39.89 -51.55
C GLY A 930 -2.84 38.44 -51.82
N ARG A 931 -4.13 38.09 -51.97
CA ARG A 931 -4.62 36.72 -52.27
C ARG A 931 -3.89 36.06 -53.45
N LEU A 932 -3.43 36.86 -54.41
CA LEU A 932 -2.68 36.43 -55.61
C LEU A 932 -1.17 36.74 -55.53
N SER A 933 -0.66 37.16 -54.37
CA SER A 933 0.76 37.44 -54.14
C SER A 933 1.47 36.20 -53.60
N ALA A 934 2.80 36.20 -53.58
CA ALA A 934 3.61 35.12 -52.99
C ALA A 934 3.43 35.00 -51.46
N HIS A 935 2.90 36.04 -50.81
CA HIS A 935 2.73 36.10 -49.35
C HIS A 935 1.33 36.62 -48.97
N PRO A 936 0.27 35.85 -49.27
CA PRO A 936 -1.09 36.23 -48.89
C PRO A 936 -1.25 36.18 -47.37
N ILE A 937 -2.00 37.12 -46.81
CA ILE A 937 -2.38 37.11 -45.39
C ILE A 937 -3.90 37.12 -45.30
N PHE A 938 -4.44 36.13 -44.62
CA PHE A 938 -5.87 36.02 -44.31
C PHE A 938 -6.07 36.23 -42.82
N VAL A 939 -7.07 37.03 -42.45
CA VAL A 939 -7.53 37.23 -41.08
C VAL A 939 -8.95 36.72 -40.99
N SER A 940 -9.17 35.68 -40.19
CA SER A 940 -10.47 35.05 -40.01
C SER A 940 -10.92 35.18 -38.56
N GLY A 941 -12.22 35.41 -38.37
CA GLY A 941 -12.90 35.37 -37.08
C GLY A 941 -13.70 34.09 -36.94
N VAL A 942 -13.86 33.61 -35.70
CA VAL A 942 -14.75 32.50 -35.36
C VAL A 942 -15.88 32.99 -34.47
N PHE A 943 -17.11 32.57 -34.77
CA PHE A 943 -18.35 33.12 -34.21
C PHE A 943 -19.28 32.00 -33.72
N SER A 944 -20.12 32.30 -32.74
CA SER A 944 -21.31 31.53 -32.36
C SER A 944 -22.49 32.50 -32.29
N GLY A 945 -23.45 32.34 -33.20
CA GLY A 945 -24.49 33.36 -33.42
C GLY A 945 -23.85 34.67 -33.87
N ASP A 946 -24.13 35.75 -33.13
CA ASP A 946 -23.61 37.10 -33.39
C ASP A 946 -22.32 37.42 -32.60
N VAL A 947 -21.83 36.50 -31.76
CA VAL A 947 -20.68 36.74 -30.87
C VAL A 947 -19.38 36.28 -31.51
N LYS A 948 -18.39 37.18 -31.63
CA LYS A 948 -17.01 36.83 -32.07
C LYS A 948 -16.23 36.19 -30.92
N LEU A 949 -15.93 34.90 -31.04
CA LEU A 949 -15.24 34.11 -30.01
C LEU A 949 -13.71 34.25 -30.07
N GLY A 950 -13.15 34.48 -31.27
CA GLY A 950 -11.69 34.59 -31.46
C GLY A 950 -11.30 35.02 -32.87
N GLU A 951 -10.04 35.38 -33.04
CA GLU A 951 -9.49 35.88 -34.31
C GLU A 951 -8.07 35.33 -34.57
N GLY A 952 -7.76 35.04 -35.83
CA GLY A 952 -6.45 34.52 -36.20
C GLY A 952 -6.03 34.91 -37.61
N PHE A 953 -4.72 35.04 -37.81
CA PHE A 953 -4.12 35.33 -39.11
C PHE A 953 -3.24 34.17 -39.60
N GLY A 954 -3.19 33.95 -40.92
CA GLY A 954 -2.38 32.90 -41.52
C GLY A 954 -2.12 33.12 -43.01
N SER A 955 -1.17 32.35 -43.56
CA SER A 955 -0.85 32.36 -45.00
C SER A 955 -1.87 31.61 -45.87
N SER A 956 -2.86 30.98 -45.24
CA SER A 956 -4.03 30.38 -45.91
C SER A 956 -5.28 30.59 -45.06
N ILE A 957 -6.46 30.55 -45.70
CA ILE A 957 -7.75 30.66 -45.03
C ILE A 957 -7.86 29.59 -43.92
N ARG A 958 -7.59 28.32 -44.24
CA ARG A 958 -7.60 27.22 -43.24
C ARG A 958 -6.69 27.47 -42.05
N MET A 959 -5.50 28.04 -42.27
CA MET A 959 -4.56 28.36 -41.20
C MET A 959 -5.06 29.51 -40.33
N SER A 960 -5.67 30.53 -40.93
CA SER A 960 -6.29 31.64 -40.19
C SER A 960 -7.51 31.19 -39.38
N GLU A 961 -8.36 30.31 -39.90
CA GLU A 961 -9.51 29.72 -39.21
C GLU A 961 -9.10 28.81 -38.05
N PHE A 962 -8.05 27.99 -38.25
CA PHE A 962 -7.47 27.16 -37.20
C PHE A 962 -6.97 28.03 -36.04
N ARG A 963 -6.22 29.08 -36.34
CA ARG A 963 -5.67 30.02 -35.35
C ARG A 963 -6.76 30.85 -34.66
N ALA A 964 -7.83 31.22 -35.37
CA ALA A 964 -8.98 31.89 -34.77
C ALA A 964 -9.69 30.98 -33.76
N SER A 965 -9.83 29.69 -34.10
CA SER A 965 -10.38 28.68 -33.18
C SER A 965 -9.44 28.42 -31.99
N GLU A 966 -8.12 28.47 -32.21
CA GLU A 966 -7.12 28.34 -31.15
C GLU A 966 -7.14 29.52 -30.17
N ASP A 967 -7.24 30.75 -30.69
CA ASP A 967 -7.38 31.98 -29.92
C ASP A 967 -8.65 31.95 -29.05
N ALA A 968 -9.79 31.54 -29.63
CA ALA A 968 -11.04 31.35 -28.88
C ALA A 968 -10.89 30.34 -27.72
N MET A 969 -10.27 29.17 -27.97
CA MET A 969 -10.04 28.17 -26.92
C MET A 969 -9.08 28.68 -25.83
N ARG A 970 -8.02 29.41 -26.18
CA ARG A 970 -7.10 30.00 -25.21
C ARG A 970 -7.81 31.00 -24.30
N ARG A 971 -8.71 31.83 -24.86
CA ARG A 971 -9.53 32.78 -24.08
C ARG A 971 -10.48 32.06 -23.11
N VAL A 972 -11.04 30.92 -23.49
CA VAL A 972 -11.86 30.09 -22.59
C VAL A 972 -11.03 29.55 -21.42
N TYR A 973 -9.84 29.01 -21.72
CA TYR A 973 -9.01 28.38 -20.69
C TYR A 973 -8.24 29.36 -19.80
N LEU A 974 -7.92 30.54 -20.31
CA LEU A 974 -7.20 31.60 -19.60
C LEU A 974 -8.13 32.71 -19.08
N GLY A 975 -9.43 32.67 -19.40
CA GLY A 975 -10.44 33.61 -18.94
C GLY A 975 -11.18 33.15 -17.69
N GLY A 976 -11.76 34.11 -16.94
CA GLY A 976 -12.63 33.84 -15.78
C GLY A 976 -12.03 34.13 -14.39
N GLY A 977 -11.13 35.10 -14.25
CA GLY A 977 -10.43 35.35 -12.99
C GLY A 977 -11.20 36.19 -11.94
N ARG A 978 -11.45 35.56 -10.77
CA ARG A 978 -11.70 36.10 -9.41
C ARG A 978 -13.13 36.56 -9.03
N GLN A 979 -13.94 35.63 -8.51
CA GLN A 979 -14.82 35.95 -7.36
C GLN A 979 -14.05 35.71 -6.06
N LYS A 980 -14.14 36.63 -5.10
CA LYS A 980 -13.47 36.52 -3.80
C LYS A 980 -14.05 35.34 -3.01
N GLY A 981 -13.25 34.30 -2.76
CA GLY A 981 -13.56 33.24 -1.80
C GLY A 981 -14.37 32.04 -2.33
N GLY A 982 -14.47 31.85 -3.65
CA GLY A 982 -15.10 30.67 -4.23
C GLY A 982 -14.08 29.56 -4.53
N LEU A 983 -14.22 28.41 -3.87
CA LEU A 983 -13.56 27.18 -4.31
C LEU A 983 -14.31 26.60 -5.53
N PRO A 984 -13.68 25.78 -6.38
CA PRO A 984 -14.37 25.14 -7.51
C PRO A 984 -15.59 24.29 -7.10
N SER A 985 -15.67 23.89 -5.82
CA SER A 985 -16.83 23.22 -5.21
C SER A 985 -18.07 24.09 -5.10
N ASP A 986 -17.93 25.41 -5.20
CA ASP A 986 -19.00 26.36 -4.90
C ASP A 986 -19.92 26.61 -6.10
N GLY A 987 -19.85 25.73 -7.11
CA GLY A 987 -20.78 25.75 -8.23
C GLY A 987 -20.76 27.09 -8.96
N ALA A 988 -19.58 27.69 -9.16
CA ALA A 988 -19.43 28.81 -10.08
C ALA A 988 -19.93 28.33 -11.45
N MET A 989 -21.17 28.66 -11.77
CA MET A 989 -21.71 28.43 -13.10
C MET A 989 -20.75 29.12 -14.07
N PHE A 990 -20.41 28.41 -15.14
CA PHE A 990 -19.88 29.07 -16.32
C PHE A 990 -20.98 30.05 -16.78
N GLU A 991 -20.95 31.28 -16.28
CA GLU A 991 -21.68 32.40 -16.88
C GLU A 991 -21.11 32.52 -18.27
N GLY A 992 -21.84 31.96 -19.24
CA GLY A 992 -21.33 31.69 -20.55
C GLY A 992 -20.97 32.96 -21.32
N TRP A 993 -20.92 32.82 -22.64
CA TRP A 993 -20.75 33.90 -23.58
C TRP A 993 -21.99 34.83 -23.55
N THR A 994 -22.16 35.60 -22.49
CA THR A 994 -23.27 36.55 -22.34
C THR A 994 -22.83 37.94 -22.74
N ASN A 995 -23.52 38.51 -23.72
CA ASN A 995 -23.34 39.88 -24.23
C ASN A 995 -23.70 40.99 -23.21
N ALA A 996 -23.91 40.68 -21.93
CA ALA A 996 -24.41 41.65 -20.97
C ALA A 996 -23.30 42.41 -20.24
N ASP A 997 -22.29 41.79 -19.61
CA ASP A 997 -21.37 42.54 -18.72
C ASP A 997 -19.92 41.99 -18.56
N GLY A 998 -19.34 41.24 -19.51
CA GLY A 998 -18.02 40.59 -19.26
C GLY A 998 -16.95 40.55 -20.35
N TRP A 999 -17.29 40.75 -21.62
CA TRP A 999 -16.30 40.82 -22.69
C TRP A 999 -16.65 41.96 -23.64
N THR A 1000 -15.78 42.97 -23.72
CA THR A 1000 -15.84 43.96 -24.79
C THR A 1000 -15.58 43.26 -26.11
N GLU A 1001 -16.41 43.60 -27.12
CA GLU A 1001 -16.17 43.28 -28.52
C GLU A 1001 -14.70 43.54 -28.86
N VAL A 1002 -14.07 42.64 -29.62
CA VAL A 1002 -12.67 42.85 -30.02
C VAL A 1002 -12.66 44.06 -30.95
N ASP A 1003 -12.29 45.21 -30.39
CA ASP A 1003 -12.05 46.43 -31.16
C ASP A 1003 -11.06 46.11 -32.27
N ILE A 1004 -11.41 46.55 -33.47
CA ILE A 1004 -10.74 46.30 -34.74
C ILE A 1004 -9.30 46.87 -34.75
N GLU A 1005 -8.89 47.62 -33.71
CA GLU A 1005 -7.71 48.49 -33.75
C GLU A 1005 -6.51 48.10 -32.88
N SER A 1006 -6.51 46.98 -32.14
CA SER A 1006 -5.38 46.71 -31.23
C SER A 1006 -4.23 45.88 -31.83
N ARG A 1007 -3.77 46.16 -33.06
CA ARG A 1007 -2.42 45.77 -33.55
C ARG A 1007 -1.96 46.71 -34.69
N SER A 1008 -1.45 47.88 -34.31
CA SER A 1008 -0.42 48.61 -35.06
C SER A 1008 0.98 48.12 -34.67
#